data_AF-A0A9C9T9Y8-F1
#
_entry.id   AF-A0A9C9T9Y8-F1
#
_cell.length_a   1.000
_cell.length_b   1.000
_cell.length_c   1.000
_cell.angle_alpha   90.00
_cell.angle_beta   90.00
_cell.angle_gamma   90.00
#
_symmetry.space_group_name_H-M   'P 1'
#
loop_
_entity.id
_entity.type
_entity.pdbx_description
1 polymer ?
#
loop_
_entity_poly.entity_id
_entity_poly.type
_entity_poly.pdbx_seq_one_letter_code
_entity_poly.pdbx_strand_id
1 'polypeptide(L)'
;MNEAMNFQNIILELQRFWGSHGCMIAQPYYTQVGAGTYNPATYLRVLGPEPWNVGYVEPSIRPDDGRYGENPNRLQQHFQFQVILKPDPGNPQELYLQSLLAIGIDPAHHDIRFVEDNWTSPALGAWGLGWEVWLDGQEITQFTYFQQAGGIVLDPVSVEITYGLERIAMALQNVRNFREINFNDQRTYGDLFLQGEIEHSTYYFDTANVDHIRKMYDLFEAEADVCLKKGLVLPAHDNVLKCSHTFNILDTRGAIGVTERQHFFGRMRDLSRRVAEAYLAQRESLGFPWLSSSVSKQEQSVSQSPINDTQTCQSADFILEIGTEELPAEDLRSALAQTQTLADEMMRNARLGFSSLKVEGTPRRILIRISDLAAQQEDEELLVKGPPAKVAFDNDGKPTKAAIGFARGKNIPIESLEPQEIDGGVYAVATIHQTGKPAAEVLPPLLETLIDNIKFTKSMRWNASNKAFSRPVRWLLCLHGEQVMPCSFAGCQSARSTRGLRFNQNEYQQVSSTKDYDSFIQAQGIILDPAKRKETIRQQVTALLNSLDALPEIDNALLEEVTNLVEKPTAFIGRFEEASLALPPEVLVSVMKKHQRYFPVKDGGKRLMNAFIAVRNGSDENIASVVDGNEQVVRARFADAAFFITEDRKKPLEAYLPALEKLTFQLKLGSMLDKTHRIESIAEALIAHIPGAETHREVIQRASHLCKADLVTQMVIEMTSLQGIIGRYYALHSGETEEVATAIYEHYLPTSQGGEVAGSIAGKVIGLANRLDSLVGLFAAGLAPTGTKDPFALRRSAITLIQTLIETDTSLDVSKGIDIAASRQPIEVTVAVKDQLAGFIEGRLKNYLLEAGIRYDVVDSILAVQANDPAGAYQSCLSLARWTSHDNWQEVLPAYSRCVRITRGISEVFNLDETRLVEMAEHQLFASLQQAEKVVTEQPTVDVFFTALVAMVPRINQFFDSVLVMDEDMTIRSNRLALLQRISSLTENIMDLSYMEGF
;
A
#
# COMPACT_ATOMS: atom_id res chain seq x y z
N MET A 1 -36.37 -21.73 -24.45
CA MET A 1 -34.98 -21.36 -24.74
C MET A 1 -35.04 -20.02 -25.44
N ASN A 2 -34.80 -18.92 -24.72
CA ASN A 2 -34.58 -17.64 -25.37
C ASN A 2 -33.23 -17.73 -26.07
N GLU A 3 -33.20 -17.46 -27.38
CA GLU A 3 -31.95 -17.30 -28.13
C GLU A 3 -31.10 -16.22 -27.46
N ALA A 4 -29.81 -16.47 -27.24
CA ALA A 4 -28.90 -15.48 -26.68
C ALA A 4 -28.85 -14.23 -27.58
N MET A 5 -28.86 -13.04 -26.99
CA MET A 5 -28.85 -11.80 -27.76
C MET A 5 -27.56 -11.67 -28.58
N ASN A 6 -27.69 -11.31 -29.85
CA ASN A 6 -26.55 -10.94 -30.71
C ASN A 6 -25.96 -9.57 -30.29
N PHE A 7 -24.73 -9.29 -30.72
CA PHE A 7 -23.98 -8.09 -30.30
C PHE A 7 -24.71 -6.77 -30.57
N GLN A 8 -25.32 -6.63 -31.75
CA GLN A 8 -26.08 -5.42 -32.09
C GLN A 8 -27.31 -5.24 -31.19
N ASN A 9 -28.00 -6.33 -30.80
CA ASN A 9 -29.18 -6.25 -29.95
C ASN A 9 -28.83 -5.91 -28.50
N ILE A 10 -27.68 -6.37 -28.00
CA ILE A 10 -27.14 -5.96 -26.69
C ILE A 10 -26.98 -4.43 -26.64
N ILE A 11 -26.37 -3.84 -27.67
CA ILE A 11 -26.20 -2.39 -27.78
C ILE A 11 -27.56 -1.66 -27.76
N LEU A 12 -28.48 -2.10 -28.62
CA LEU A 12 -29.80 -1.45 -28.74
C LEU A 12 -30.60 -1.52 -27.44
N GLU A 13 -30.51 -2.64 -26.72
CA GLU A 13 -31.21 -2.81 -25.45
C GLU A 13 -30.60 -1.97 -24.35
N LEU A 14 -29.26 -1.85 -24.27
CA LEU A 14 -28.62 -0.91 -23.33
C LEU A 14 -28.99 0.55 -23.62
N GLN A 15 -29.03 0.95 -24.90
CA GLN A 15 -29.49 2.30 -25.29
C GLN A 15 -30.95 2.54 -24.88
N ARG A 16 -31.81 1.55 -25.08
CA ARG A 16 -33.22 1.62 -24.66
C ARG A 16 -33.35 1.70 -23.15
N PHE A 17 -32.65 0.85 -22.41
CA PHE A 17 -32.66 0.79 -20.96
C PHE A 17 -32.23 2.14 -20.38
N TRP A 18 -31.03 2.63 -20.71
CA TRP A 18 -30.53 3.89 -20.16
C TRP A 18 -31.33 5.10 -20.64
N GLY A 19 -31.83 5.09 -21.87
CA GLY A 19 -32.74 6.12 -22.38
C GLY A 19 -34.04 6.20 -21.57
N SER A 20 -34.59 5.05 -21.16
CA SER A 20 -35.78 5.01 -20.29
C SER A 20 -35.50 5.47 -18.85
N HIS A 21 -34.23 5.44 -18.41
CA HIS A 21 -33.77 5.93 -17.10
C HIS A 21 -33.25 7.38 -17.14
N GLY A 22 -33.63 8.15 -18.18
CA GLY A 22 -33.37 9.58 -18.24
C GLY A 22 -32.00 9.98 -18.79
N CYS A 23 -31.23 9.04 -19.33
CA CYS A 23 -30.00 9.37 -20.05
C CYS A 23 -30.31 9.89 -21.46
N MET A 24 -29.61 10.95 -21.86
CA MET A 24 -29.48 11.30 -23.27
C MET A 24 -28.67 10.20 -23.97
N ILE A 25 -29.15 9.67 -25.10
CA ILE A 25 -28.37 8.73 -25.90
C ILE A 25 -27.48 9.50 -26.88
N ALA A 26 -26.19 9.57 -26.56
CA ALA A 26 -25.18 10.22 -27.40
C ALA A 26 -24.59 9.25 -28.44
N GLN A 27 -23.76 9.77 -29.33
CA GLN A 27 -23.08 9.01 -30.37
C GLN A 27 -21.59 8.84 -30.04
N PRO A 28 -20.94 7.80 -30.59
CA PRO A 28 -19.48 7.69 -30.61
C PRO A 28 -18.81 8.99 -31.04
N TYR A 29 -17.66 9.31 -30.45
CA TYR A 29 -16.91 10.47 -30.89
C TYR A 29 -16.18 10.20 -32.21
N TYR A 30 -16.01 11.22 -33.05
CA TYR A 30 -15.48 11.04 -34.41
C TYR A 30 -13.96 10.86 -34.49
N THR A 31 -13.25 10.87 -33.37
CA THR A 31 -11.78 10.76 -33.29
C THR A 31 -11.39 9.58 -32.41
N GLN A 32 -10.19 9.04 -32.61
CA GLN A 32 -9.66 7.95 -31.81
C GLN A 32 -9.55 8.35 -30.34
N VAL A 33 -10.15 7.54 -29.46
CA VAL A 33 -10.09 7.68 -28.00
C VAL A 33 -9.82 6.32 -27.36
N GLY A 34 -9.13 6.30 -26.22
CA GLY A 34 -8.81 5.05 -25.52
C GLY A 34 -9.92 4.51 -24.60
N ALA A 35 -10.93 5.34 -24.33
CA ALA A 35 -12.10 5.02 -23.50
C ALA A 35 -13.21 6.07 -23.70
N GLY A 36 -14.45 5.71 -23.38
CA GLY A 36 -15.60 6.62 -23.30
C GLY A 36 -15.35 7.87 -22.44
N THR A 37 -14.51 7.76 -21.41
CA THR A 37 -14.13 8.89 -20.55
C THR A 37 -13.55 10.08 -21.32
N TYR A 38 -12.83 9.84 -22.41
CA TYR A 38 -12.18 10.88 -23.22
C TYR A 38 -13.16 11.67 -24.09
N ASN A 39 -14.34 11.11 -24.39
CA ASN A 39 -15.38 11.81 -25.15
C ASN A 39 -15.77 13.11 -24.40
N PRO A 40 -15.92 14.26 -25.09
CA PRO A 40 -16.42 15.49 -24.48
C PRO A 40 -17.72 15.33 -23.68
N ALA A 41 -18.57 14.39 -24.06
CA ALA A 41 -19.80 14.04 -23.36
C ALA A 41 -19.56 13.44 -21.96
N THR A 42 -18.33 13.00 -21.65
CA THR A 42 -17.89 12.66 -20.30
C THR A 42 -16.93 13.73 -19.77
N TYR A 43 -15.69 13.80 -20.30
CA TYR A 43 -14.60 14.58 -19.70
C TYR A 43 -14.96 16.04 -19.40
N LEU A 44 -15.64 16.72 -20.32
CA LEU A 44 -16.03 18.11 -20.12
C LEU A 44 -17.32 18.23 -19.30
N ARG A 45 -18.26 17.30 -19.44
CA ARG A 45 -19.59 17.38 -18.81
C ARG A 45 -19.61 16.97 -17.35
N VAL A 46 -18.63 16.21 -16.89
CA VAL A 46 -18.44 15.96 -15.45
C VAL A 46 -18.02 17.22 -14.69
N LEU A 47 -17.47 18.24 -15.38
CA LEU A 47 -17.08 19.51 -14.80
C LEU A 47 -18.28 20.41 -14.48
N GLY A 48 -18.12 21.26 -13.46
CA GLY A 48 -19.11 22.26 -13.06
C GLY A 48 -20.38 21.68 -12.41
N PRO A 49 -21.33 22.54 -12.04
CA PRO A 49 -22.48 22.16 -11.22
C PRO A 49 -23.66 21.59 -12.03
N GLU A 50 -23.64 21.70 -13.36
CA GLU A 50 -24.78 21.31 -14.20
C GLU A 50 -25.02 19.79 -14.16
N PRO A 51 -26.27 19.33 -13.97
CA PRO A 51 -26.62 17.91 -14.01
C PRO A 51 -26.45 17.36 -15.43
N TRP A 52 -26.07 16.09 -15.53
CA TRP A 52 -25.77 15.44 -16.80
C TRP A 52 -25.92 13.92 -16.72
N ASN A 53 -26.90 13.38 -17.45
CA ASN A 53 -27.09 11.94 -17.60
C ASN A 53 -26.97 11.57 -19.08
N VAL A 54 -26.04 10.70 -19.44
CA VAL A 54 -25.79 10.30 -20.84
C VAL A 54 -25.42 8.82 -20.93
N GLY A 55 -25.82 8.16 -22.01
CA GLY A 55 -25.45 6.79 -22.36
C GLY A 55 -25.06 6.70 -23.84
N TYR A 56 -23.98 5.99 -24.20
CA TYR A 56 -23.52 5.88 -25.59
C TYR A 56 -22.55 4.73 -25.81
N VAL A 57 -22.37 4.32 -27.06
CA VAL A 57 -21.29 3.41 -27.45
C VAL A 57 -20.02 4.22 -27.74
N GLU A 58 -18.86 3.74 -27.32
CA GLU A 58 -17.56 4.31 -27.69
C GLU A 58 -16.60 3.23 -28.21
N PRO A 59 -16.31 3.21 -29.53
CA PRO A 59 -15.21 2.42 -30.09
C PRO A 59 -13.89 2.95 -29.52
N SER A 60 -13.29 2.16 -28.65
CA SER A 60 -12.11 2.52 -27.87
C SER A 60 -10.87 1.85 -28.44
N ILE A 61 -9.83 2.64 -28.70
CA ILE A 61 -8.60 2.22 -29.37
C ILE A 61 -7.43 2.26 -28.39
N ARG A 62 -6.85 1.09 -28.12
CA ARG A 62 -5.71 0.84 -27.24
C ARG A 62 -4.62 0.12 -28.05
N PRO A 63 -3.69 0.87 -28.68
CA PRO A 63 -2.66 0.30 -29.54
C PRO A 63 -1.85 -0.86 -28.92
N ASP A 64 -1.57 -0.78 -27.62
CA ASP A 64 -0.82 -1.76 -26.82
C ASP A 64 -1.59 -3.06 -26.56
N ASP A 65 -2.91 -3.04 -26.69
CA ASP A 65 -3.79 -4.20 -26.53
C ASP A 65 -3.83 -5.07 -27.79
N GLY A 66 -3.27 -4.64 -28.91
CA GLY A 66 -3.29 -5.39 -30.17
C GLY A 66 -2.59 -6.75 -30.08
N ARG A 67 -3.17 -7.80 -30.66
CA ARG A 67 -2.61 -9.17 -30.62
C ARG A 67 -2.65 -9.88 -31.97
N TYR A 68 -2.61 -9.13 -33.08
CA TYR A 68 -2.65 -9.67 -34.45
C TYR A 68 -3.86 -10.61 -34.68
N GLY A 69 -4.93 -10.39 -33.92
CA GLY A 69 -6.13 -11.22 -33.89
C GLY A 69 -5.96 -12.58 -33.22
N GLU A 70 -4.75 -13.02 -32.85
CA GLU A 70 -4.48 -14.36 -32.32
C GLU A 70 -5.08 -14.59 -30.93
N ASN A 71 -5.23 -13.52 -30.15
CA ASN A 71 -5.78 -13.59 -28.82
C ASN A 71 -7.32 -13.69 -28.82
N PRO A 72 -7.92 -14.54 -27.96
CA PRO A 72 -9.38 -14.67 -27.91
C PRO A 72 -10.12 -13.49 -27.27
N ASN A 73 -9.46 -12.66 -26.45
CA ASN A 73 -10.12 -11.65 -25.59
C ASN A 73 -9.53 -10.24 -25.68
N ARG A 74 -8.34 -10.07 -26.26
CA ARG A 74 -7.62 -8.79 -26.29
C ARG A 74 -7.52 -8.26 -27.72
N LEU A 75 -7.91 -7.00 -27.89
CA LEU A 75 -8.08 -6.33 -29.18
C LEU A 75 -7.52 -4.90 -29.09
N GLN A 76 -6.90 -4.40 -30.16
CA GLN A 76 -6.53 -2.99 -30.23
C GLN A 76 -7.76 -2.07 -30.27
N GLN A 77 -8.87 -2.54 -30.83
CA GLN A 77 -10.15 -1.82 -30.84
C GLN A 77 -11.25 -2.69 -30.23
N HIS A 78 -11.95 -2.14 -29.25
CA HIS A 78 -13.12 -2.76 -28.61
C HIS A 78 -14.24 -1.72 -28.41
N PHE A 79 -15.46 -2.17 -28.19
CA PHE A 79 -16.62 -1.30 -28.00
C PHE A 79 -17.00 -1.21 -26.52
N GLN A 80 -16.92 0.00 -26.00
CA GLN A 80 -17.45 0.30 -24.68
C GLN A 80 -18.91 0.74 -24.81
N PHE A 81 -19.74 0.40 -23.84
CA PHE A 81 -20.95 1.19 -23.56
C PHE A 81 -20.66 2.07 -22.36
N GLN A 82 -20.79 3.38 -22.53
CA GLN A 82 -20.43 4.39 -21.55
C GLN A 82 -21.70 5.02 -20.99
N VAL A 83 -21.77 5.14 -19.66
CA VAL A 83 -22.84 5.84 -18.96
C VAL A 83 -22.22 6.82 -17.97
N ILE A 84 -22.75 8.05 -17.94
CA ILE A 84 -22.47 9.04 -16.90
C ILE A 84 -23.79 9.41 -16.24
N LEU A 85 -23.80 9.40 -14.90
CA LEU A 85 -24.90 9.86 -14.06
C LEU A 85 -24.38 10.96 -13.15
N LYS A 86 -24.90 12.18 -13.30
CA LYS A 86 -24.47 13.36 -12.54
C LYS A 86 -25.68 14.19 -12.14
N PRO A 87 -25.97 14.33 -10.84
CA PRO A 87 -25.28 13.71 -9.70
C PRO A 87 -25.52 12.20 -9.59
N ASP A 88 -24.86 11.54 -8.62
CA ASP A 88 -25.19 10.16 -8.19
C ASP A 88 -26.70 10.01 -7.93
N PRO A 89 -27.38 9.02 -8.54
CA PRO A 89 -28.83 8.82 -8.37
C PRO A 89 -29.20 8.20 -7.01
N GLY A 90 -28.22 7.71 -6.24
CA GLY A 90 -28.45 7.08 -4.94
C GLY A 90 -28.50 5.55 -4.96
N ASN A 91 -28.69 4.95 -6.13
CA ASN A 91 -28.78 3.50 -6.37
C ASN A 91 -28.13 3.03 -7.70
N PRO A 92 -26.96 3.55 -8.11
CA PRO A 92 -26.42 3.29 -9.45
C PRO A 92 -25.94 1.83 -9.62
N GLN A 93 -25.52 1.14 -8.56
CA GLN A 93 -25.22 -0.30 -8.63
C GLN A 93 -26.49 -1.12 -8.91
N GLU A 94 -27.63 -0.79 -8.30
CA GLU A 94 -28.90 -1.45 -8.59
C GLU A 94 -29.36 -1.20 -10.04
N LEU A 95 -29.22 0.03 -10.55
CA LEU A 95 -29.51 0.34 -11.97
C LEU A 95 -28.61 -0.42 -12.93
N TYR A 96 -27.31 -0.54 -12.62
CA TYR A 96 -26.37 -1.33 -13.40
C TYR A 96 -26.78 -2.81 -13.45
N LEU A 97 -27.13 -3.42 -12.33
CA LEU A 97 -27.49 -4.83 -12.30
C LEU A 97 -28.83 -5.10 -13.02
N GLN A 98 -29.77 -4.14 -12.95
CA GLN A 98 -30.99 -4.18 -13.76
C GLN A 98 -30.72 -4.09 -15.27
N SER A 99 -29.68 -3.35 -15.68
CA SER A 99 -29.29 -3.27 -17.08
C SER A 99 -28.71 -4.60 -17.59
N LEU A 100 -27.96 -5.33 -16.75
CA LEU A 100 -27.49 -6.68 -17.05
C LEU A 100 -28.66 -7.66 -17.23
N LEU A 101 -29.67 -7.57 -16.36
CA LEU A 101 -30.89 -8.36 -16.48
C LEU A 101 -31.64 -8.06 -17.79
N ALA A 102 -31.70 -6.78 -18.19
CA ALA A 102 -32.36 -6.37 -19.42
C ALA A 102 -31.73 -6.98 -20.69
N ILE A 103 -30.41 -7.21 -20.68
CA ILE A 103 -29.68 -7.85 -21.79
C ILE A 103 -29.59 -9.39 -21.66
N GLY A 104 -30.23 -9.97 -20.63
CA GLY A 104 -30.37 -11.42 -20.47
C GLY A 104 -29.37 -12.09 -19.52
N ILE A 105 -28.54 -11.32 -18.79
CA ILE A 105 -27.68 -11.86 -17.73
C ILE A 105 -28.49 -11.80 -16.43
N ASP A 106 -28.92 -12.95 -15.92
CA ASP A 106 -29.62 -13.01 -14.64
C ASP A 106 -28.61 -13.04 -13.48
N PRO A 107 -28.49 -11.96 -12.68
CA PRO A 107 -27.51 -11.90 -11.59
C PRO A 107 -27.71 -12.97 -10.51
N ALA A 108 -28.89 -13.62 -10.42
CA ALA A 108 -29.12 -14.72 -9.49
C ALA A 108 -28.42 -16.02 -9.93
N HIS A 109 -28.07 -16.15 -11.21
CA HIS A 109 -27.44 -17.35 -11.78
C HIS A 109 -25.92 -17.22 -11.91
N HIS A 110 -25.37 -16.03 -11.73
CA HIS A 110 -23.96 -15.72 -11.91
C HIS A 110 -23.34 -15.15 -10.64
N ASP A 111 -22.03 -15.31 -10.50
CA ASP A 111 -21.26 -14.69 -9.43
C ASP A 111 -20.80 -13.30 -9.89
N ILE A 112 -21.57 -12.27 -9.52
CA ILE A 112 -21.24 -10.87 -9.80
C ILE A 112 -20.55 -10.24 -8.59
N ARG A 113 -19.32 -9.76 -8.78
CA ARG A 113 -18.52 -9.13 -7.71
C ARG A 113 -18.05 -7.75 -8.09
N PHE A 114 -18.14 -6.84 -7.13
CA PHE A 114 -17.56 -5.50 -7.20
C PHE A 114 -16.22 -5.53 -6.47
N VAL A 115 -15.14 -5.72 -7.23
CA VAL A 115 -13.79 -5.84 -6.70
C VAL A 115 -13.12 -4.47 -6.76
N GLU A 116 -12.44 -4.05 -5.69
CA GLU A 116 -11.79 -2.75 -5.67
C GLU A 116 -10.84 -2.59 -6.86
N ASP A 117 -11.07 -1.51 -7.62
CA ASP A 117 -10.07 -0.93 -8.51
C ASP A 117 -10.28 0.59 -8.57
N ASN A 118 -9.22 1.34 -8.26
CA ASN A 118 -9.26 2.79 -8.22
C ASN A 118 -8.74 3.35 -9.55
N TRP A 119 -9.61 4.02 -10.29
CA TRP A 119 -9.29 4.49 -11.63
C TRP A 119 -8.54 5.83 -11.62
N THR A 120 -7.52 5.94 -12.47
CA THR A 120 -6.80 7.19 -12.72
C THR A 120 -6.46 7.32 -14.21
N SER A 121 -6.67 8.51 -14.78
CA SER A 121 -6.11 8.92 -16.06
C SER A 121 -5.10 10.05 -15.86
N PRO A 122 -3.79 9.74 -15.86
CA PRO A 122 -2.74 10.74 -15.72
C PRO A 122 -2.78 11.82 -16.80
N ALA A 123 -3.19 11.47 -18.03
CA ALA A 123 -3.27 12.38 -19.17
C ALA A 123 -4.38 13.42 -19.02
N LEU A 124 -5.55 13.00 -18.53
CA LEU A 124 -6.70 13.87 -18.32
C LEU A 124 -6.69 14.58 -16.95
N GLY A 125 -5.75 14.23 -16.07
CA GLY A 125 -5.75 14.72 -14.69
C GLY A 125 -7.05 14.34 -13.96
N ALA A 126 -7.58 13.16 -14.26
CA ALA A 126 -8.84 12.66 -13.73
C ALA A 126 -8.60 11.42 -12.88
N TRP A 127 -9.34 11.29 -11.78
CA TRP A 127 -9.31 10.08 -10.94
C TRP A 127 -10.61 9.93 -10.16
N GLY A 128 -10.88 8.70 -9.76
CA GLY A 128 -12.03 8.32 -8.95
C GLY A 128 -11.78 7.04 -8.17
N LEU A 129 -12.70 6.74 -7.26
CA LEU A 129 -12.75 5.45 -6.56
C LEU A 129 -13.84 4.60 -7.17
N GLY A 130 -13.68 3.29 -7.14
CA GLY A 130 -14.56 2.43 -7.91
C GLY A 130 -14.34 0.95 -7.71
N TRP A 131 -14.85 0.20 -8.69
CA TRP A 131 -14.74 -1.23 -8.80
C TRP A 131 -14.54 -1.67 -10.25
N GLU A 132 -13.78 -2.73 -10.41
CA GLU A 132 -13.99 -3.67 -11.50
C GLU A 132 -15.17 -4.58 -11.14
N VAL A 133 -16.11 -4.76 -12.07
CA VAL A 133 -17.21 -5.70 -11.91
C VAL A 133 -16.89 -6.99 -12.64
N TRP A 134 -16.80 -8.08 -11.89
CA TRP A 134 -16.53 -9.41 -12.41
C TRP A 134 -17.82 -10.22 -12.48
N LEU A 135 -18.05 -10.87 -13.63
CA LEU A 135 -19.10 -11.86 -13.88
C LEU A 135 -18.43 -13.22 -14.06
N ASP A 136 -18.64 -14.14 -13.11
CA ASP A 136 -18.01 -15.47 -13.12
C ASP A 136 -16.48 -15.40 -13.32
N GLY A 137 -15.83 -14.44 -12.67
CA GLY A 137 -14.39 -14.18 -12.76
C GLY A 137 -13.96 -13.28 -13.93
N GLN A 138 -14.83 -13.05 -14.94
CA GLN A 138 -14.52 -12.18 -16.07
C GLN A 138 -14.90 -10.74 -15.76
N GLU A 139 -13.94 -9.83 -15.81
CA GLU A 139 -14.20 -8.39 -15.70
C GLU A 139 -15.03 -7.91 -16.91
N ILE A 140 -16.26 -7.45 -16.67
CA ILE A 140 -17.20 -7.01 -17.71
C ILE A 140 -17.49 -5.51 -17.66
N THR A 141 -17.16 -4.82 -16.58
CA THR A 141 -17.50 -3.40 -16.40
C THR A 141 -16.53 -2.71 -15.45
N GLN A 142 -16.17 -1.45 -15.75
CA GLN A 142 -15.55 -0.53 -14.80
C GLN A 142 -16.62 0.40 -14.22
N PHE A 143 -16.59 0.61 -12.91
CA PHE A 143 -17.50 1.49 -12.20
C PHE A 143 -16.69 2.54 -11.42
N THR A 144 -16.88 3.83 -11.67
CA THR A 144 -16.01 4.90 -11.12
C THR A 144 -16.82 6.09 -10.61
N TYR A 145 -16.54 6.54 -9.39
CA TYR A 145 -16.99 7.83 -8.86
C TYR A 145 -15.90 8.89 -9.03
N PHE A 146 -16.05 9.77 -10.01
CA PHE A 146 -15.07 10.81 -10.28
C PHE A 146 -14.94 11.80 -9.11
N GLN A 147 -13.74 11.90 -8.54
CA GLN A 147 -13.44 12.90 -7.52
C GLN A 147 -12.81 14.15 -8.14
N GLN A 148 -12.03 13.96 -9.21
CA GLN A 148 -11.44 15.06 -9.98
C GLN A 148 -11.44 14.78 -11.48
N ALA A 149 -11.49 15.83 -12.29
CA ALA A 149 -11.21 15.81 -13.72
C ALA A 149 -10.48 17.10 -14.12
N GLY A 150 -9.45 17.02 -14.98
CA GLY A 150 -8.63 18.18 -15.34
C GLY A 150 -7.94 18.84 -14.15
N GLY A 151 -7.67 18.10 -13.06
CA GLY A 151 -7.17 18.65 -11.79
C GLY A 151 -8.20 19.44 -10.98
N ILE A 152 -9.45 19.55 -11.44
CA ILE A 152 -10.54 20.23 -10.76
C ILE A 152 -11.31 19.23 -9.92
N VAL A 153 -11.56 19.60 -8.66
CA VAL A 153 -12.42 18.83 -7.75
C VAL A 153 -13.87 18.93 -8.22
N LEU A 154 -14.52 17.77 -8.41
CA LEU A 154 -15.90 17.73 -8.87
C LEU A 154 -16.90 17.95 -7.73
N ASP A 155 -17.92 18.76 -8.01
CA ASP A 155 -19.10 18.97 -7.17
C ASP A 155 -20.27 19.42 -8.06
N PRO A 156 -21.30 18.58 -8.30
CA PRO A 156 -21.47 17.24 -7.72
C PRO A 156 -20.56 16.19 -8.38
N VAL A 157 -20.34 15.09 -7.65
CA VAL A 157 -19.62 13.91 -8.15
C VAL A 157 -20.44 13.20 -9.22
N SER A 158 -19.76 12.67 -10.24
CA SER A 158 -20.34 11.91 -11.33
C SER A 158 -20.04 10.42 -11.16
N VAL A 159 -21.01 9.57 -11.48
CA VAL A 159 -20.85 8.12 -11.57
C VAL A 159 -20.63 7.75 -13.03
N GLU A 160 -19.55 7.02 -13.27
CA GLU A 160 -19.23 6.42 -14.56
C GLU A 160 -19.42 4.91 -14.50
N ILE A 161 -20.11 4.38 -15.52
CA ILE A 161 -20.32 2.94 -15.71
C ILE A 161 -19.89 2.62 -17.14
N THR A 162 -18.86 1.81 -17.29
CA THR A 162 -18.23 1.50 -18.58
C THR A 162 -18.26 -0.01 -18.82
N TYR A 163 -19.16 -0.46 -19.69
CA TYR A 163 -19.35 -1.87 -20.03
C TYR A 163 -18.37 -2.29 -21.13
N GLY A 164 -17.73 -3.45 -20.99
CA GLY A 164 -16.98 -4.12 -22.07
C GLY A 164 -17.90 -5.03 -22.88
N LEU A 165 -18.38 -4.55 -24.03
CA LEU A 165 -19.47 -5.21 -24.76
C LEU A 165 -19.09 -6.59 -25.30
N GLU A 166 -17.86 -6.77 -25.77
CA GLU A 166 -17.38 -8.05 -26.30
C GLU A 166 -17.37 -9.12 -25.22
N ARG A 167 -16.86 -8.79 -24.02
CA ARG A 167 -16.82 -9.73 -22.89
C ARG A 167 -18.22 -10.14 -22.46
N ILE A 168 -19.14 -9.16 -22.36
CA ILE A 168 -20.56 -9.41 -22.07
C ILE A 168 -21.19 -10.32 -23.13
N ALA A 169 -20.94 -10.06 -24.42
CA ALA A 169 -21.48 -10.86 -25.50
C ALA A 169 -20.88 -12.28 -25.52
N MET A 170 -19.60 -12.44 -25.23
CA MET A 170 -18.95 -13.75 -25.11
C MET A 170 -19.59 -14.59 -24.00
N ALA A 171 -19.82 -13.98 -22.84
CA ALA A 171 -20.50 -14.64 -21.71
C ALA A 171 -21.95 -15.03 -22.08
N LEU A 172 -22.72 -14.11 -22.66
CA LEU A 172 -24.12 -14.35 -23.05
C LEU A 172 -24.29 -15.42 -24.14
N GLN A 173 -23.41 -15.42 -25.14
CA GLN A 173 -23.47 -16.33 -26.28
C GLN A 173 -22.70 -17.64 -26.03
N ASN A 174 -22.02 -17.75 -24.89
CA ASN A 174 -21.17 -18.87 -24.51
C ASN A 174 -20.12 -19.21 -25.58
N VAL A 175 -19.45 -18.18 -26.11
CA VAL A 175 -18.37 -18.30 -27.11
C VAL A 175 -17.03 -17.98 -26.48
N ARG A 176 -15.97 -18.65 -26.94
CA ARG A 176 -14.65 -18.60 -26.28
C ARG A 176 -13.66 -17.65 -26.97
N ASN A 177 -14.04 -17.10 -28.11
CA ASN A 177 -13.21 -16.21 -28.90
C ASN A 177 -14.04 -15.07 -29.45
N PHE A 178 -13.52 -13.85 -29.40
CA PHE A 178 -14.20 -12.66 -29.92
C PHE A 178 -14.66 -12.85 -31.38
N ARG A 179 -13.91 -13.60 -32.19
CA ARG A 179 -14.22 -13.86 -33.60
C ARG A 179 -15.53 -14.62 -33.81
N GLU A 180 -15.95 -15.38 -32.81
CA GLU A 180 -17.13 -16.25 -32.84
C GLU A 180 -18.40 -15.55 -32.34
N ILE A 181 -18.27 -14.34 -31.78
CA ILE A 181 -19.43 -13.55 -31.33
C ILE A 181 -20.34 -13.33 -32.55
N ASN A 182 -21.61 -13.75 -32.44
CA ASN A 182 -22.63 -13.40 -33.41
C ASN A 182 -22.89 -11.89 -33.30
N PHE A 183 -22.47 -11.16 -34.33
CA PHE A 183 -22.71 -9.73 -34.40
C PHE A 183 -24.19 -9.47 -34.67
N ASN A 184 -24.75 -10.24 -35.61
CA ASN A 184 -26.16 -10.39 -35.91
C ASN A 184 -26.42 -11.82 -36.40
N ASP A 185 -27.62 -12.10 -36.93
CA ASP A 185 -28.02 -13.45 -37.34
C ASP A 185 -27.26 -13.98 -38.59
N GLN A 186 -26.45 -13.15 -39.26
CA GLN A 186 -25.77 -13.48 -40.52
C GLN A 186 -24.24 -13.38 -40.47
N ARG A 187 -23.69 -12.61 -39.53
CA ARG A 187 -22.26 -12.26 -39.48
C ARG A 187 -21.72 -12.41 -38.08
N THR A 188 -20.50 -12.91 -37.99
CA THR A 188 -19.75 -12.89 -36.74
C THR A 188 -18.98 -11.59 -36.60
N TYR A 189 -18.49 -11.32 -35.39
CA TYR A 189 -17.59 -10.21 -35.13
C TYR A 189 -16.24 -10.41 -35.84
N GLY A 190 -15.79 -11.66 -36.00
CA GLY A 190 -14.60 -12.00 -36.76
C GLY A 190 -14.69 -11.60 -38.24
N ASP A 191 -15.86 -11.77 -38.87
CA ASP A 191 -16.10 -11.35 -40.26
C ASP A 191 -15.89 -9.84 -40.47
N LEU A 192 -16.10 -9.04 -39.42
CA LEU A 192 -16.07 -7.58 -39.47
C LEU A 192 -14.73 -7.00 -39.03
N PHE A 193 -14.13 -7.54 -37.97
CA PHE A 193 -13.04 -6.87 -37.25
C PHE A 193 -11.69 -7.60 -37.25
N LEU A 194 -11.64 -8.89 -37.62
CA LEU A 194 -10.40 -9.67 -37.54
C LEU A 194 -9.28 -9.07 -38.42
N GLN A 195 -9.58 -8.72 -39.67
CA GLN A 195 -8.59 -8.14 -40.57
C GLN A 195 -8.11 -6.78 -40.06
N GLY A 196 -9.01 -5.96 -39.51
CA GLY A 196 -8.67 -4.67 -38.92
C GLY A 196 -7.76 -4.81 -37.69
N GLU A 197 -8.01 -5.80 -36.83
CA GLU A 197 -7.15 -6.12 -35.68
C GLU A 197 -5.73 -6.50 -36.11
N ILE A 198 -5.58 -7.32 -37.15
CA ILE A 198 -4.29 -7.72 -37.71
C ILE A 198 -3.54 -6.50 -38.24
N GLU A 199 -4.18 -5.71 -39.11
CA GLU A 199 -3.55 -4.57 -39.78
C GLU A 199 -3.14 -3.47 -38.79
N HIS A 200 -4.00 -3.15 -37.82
CA HIS A 200 -3.68 -2.14 -36.80
C HIS A 200 -2.61 -2.62 -35.84
N SER A 201 -2.60 -3.91 -35.45
CA SER A 201 -1.50 -4.48 -34.67
C SER A 201 -0.17 -4.33 -35.40
N THR A 202 -0.10 -4.74 -36.68
CA THR A 202 1.09 -4.56 -37.51
C THR A 202 1.48 -3.08 -37.65
N TYR A 203 0.51 -2.18 -37.74
CA TYR A 203 0.80 -0.76 -37.77
C TYR A 203 1.44 -0.27 -36.45
N TYR A 204 0.80 -0.56 -35.31
CA TYR A 204 1.21 -0.05 -34.01
C TYR A 204 2.51 -0.67 -33.49
N PHE A 205 2.74 -1.96 -33.73
CA PHE A 205 3.95 -2.64 -33.26
C PHE A 205 5.10 -2.55 -34.25
N ASP A 206 4.84 -2.60 -35.57
CA ASP A 206 5.90 -2.83 -36.55
C ASP A 206 6.14 -1.64 -37.48
N THR A 207 5.09 -0.93 -37.88
CA THR A 207 5.16 -0.01 -39.03
C THR A 207 5.23 1.47 -38.66
N ALA A 208 4.57 1.89 -37.57
CA ALA A 208 4.45 3.30 -37.22
C ALA A 208 5.83 3.97 -37.06
N ASN A 209 6.04 5.04 -37.83
CA ASN A 209 7.30 5.78 -37.83
C ASN A 209 7.35 6.72 -36.61
N VAL A 210 8.25 6.42 -35.68
CA VAL A 210 8.40 7.12 -34.40
C VAL A 210 8.61 8.63 -34.58
N ASP A 211 9.46 9.04 -35.52
CA ASP A 211 9.78 10.47 -35.74
C ASP A 211 8.58 11.25 -36.28
N HIS A 212 7.79 10.63 -37.16
CA HIS A 212 6.58 11.23 -37.68
C HIS A 212 5.52 11.38 -36.58
N ILE A 213 5.31 10.35 -35.76
CA ILE A 213 4.34 10.40 -34.67
C ILE A 213 4.74 11.42 -33.60
N ARG A 214 6.04 11.54 -33.27
CA ARG A 214 6.55 12.59 -32.37
C ARG A 214 6.25 14.00 -32.91
N LYS A 215 6.52 14.24 -34.19
CA LYS A 215 6.17 15.52 -34.84
C LYS A 215 4.67 15.81 -34.80
N MET A 216 3.83 14.80 -35.03
CA MET A 216 2.38 14.95 -34.95
C MET A 216 1.93 15.35 -33.54
N TYR A 217 2.48 14.70 -32.50
CA TYR A 217 2.20 15.06 -31.12
C TYR A 217 2.49 16.55 -30.86
N ASP A 218 3.69 17.02 -31.23
CA ASP A 218 4.08 18.42 -31.00
C ASP A 218 3.21 19.41 -31.77
N LEU A 219 2.81 19.05 -33.01
CA LEU A 219 1.91 19.88 -33.82
C LEU A 219 0.50 19.95 -33.22
N PHE A 220 -0.05 18.84 -32.73
CA PHE A 220 -1.37 18.85 -32.09
C PHE A 220 -1.36 19.64 -30.78
N GLU A 221 -0.30 19.52 -29.97
CA GLU A 221 -0.16 20.34 -28.76
C GLU A 221 -0.14 21.84 -29.10
N ALA A 222 0.67 22.24 -30.09
CA ALA A 222 0.74 23.63 -30.54
C ALA A 222 -0.61 24.14 -31.06
N GLU A 223 -1.39 23.33 -31.77
CA GLU A 223 -2.71 23.71 -32.26
C GLU A 223 -3.72 23.84 -31.11
N ALA A 224 -3.63 22.98 -30.09
CA ALA A 224 -4.44 23.10 -28.88
C ALA A 224 -4.17 24.42 -28.15
N ASP A 225 -2.91 24.85 -28.07
CA ASP A 225 -2.51 26.14 -27.52
C ASP A 225 -3.11 27.32 -28.30
N VAL A 226 -3.09 27.25 -29.65
CA VAL A 226 -3.71 28.25 -30.51
C VAL A 226 -5.22 28.34 -30.27
N CYS A 227 -5.89 27.19 -30.15
CA CYS A 227 -7.33 27.12 -29.87
C CYS A 227 -7.67 27.72 -28.50
N LEU A 228 -6.91 27.38 -27.45
CA LEU A 228 -7.12 27.91 -26.09
C LEU A 228 -6.91 29.43 -26.03
N LYS A 229 -5.89 29.96 -26.71
CA LYS A 229 -5.67 31.43 -26.80
C LYS A 229 -6.85 32.17 -27.44
N LYS A 230 -7.63 31.49 -28.29
CA LYS A 230 -8.83 32.03 -28.94
C LYS A 230 -10.14 31.69 -28.20
N GLY A 231 -10.07 31.01 -27.06
CA GLY A 231 -11.25 30.55 -26.30
C GLY A 231 -12.02 29.41 -26.98
N LEU A 232 -11.40 28.67 -27.91
CA LEU A 232 -12.03 27.56 -28.63
C LEU A 232 -11.78 26.24 -27.89
N VAL A 233 -12.62 25.98 -26.88
CA VAL A 233 -12.43 24.86 -25.94
C VAL A 233 -12.55 23.48 -26.60
N LEU A 234 -13.62 23.23 -27.38
CA LEU A 234 -13.84 21.92 -28.00
C LEU A 234 -12.74 21.56 -29.02
N PRO A 235 -12.32 22.45 -29.95
CA PRO A 235 -11.18 22.18 -30.81
C PRO A 235 -9.86 21.97 -30.05
N ALA A 236 -9.66 22.64 -28.91
CA ALA A 236 -8.50 22.38 -28.07
C ALA A 236 -8.54 20.96 -27.48
N HIS A 237 -9.72 20.52 -26.99
CA HIS A 237 -9.91 19.16 -26.50
C HIS A 237 -9.66 18.10 -27.59
N ASP A 238 -10.12 18.31 -28.81
CA ASP A 238 -9.84 17.37 -29.92
C ASP A 238 -8.34 17.16 -30.14
N ASN A 239 -7.55 18.22 -29.99
CA ASN A 239 -6.09 18.11 -30.10
C ASN A 239 -5.47 17.41 -28.89
N VAL A 240 -6.03 17.54 -27.68
CA VAL A 240 -5.67 16.70 -26.52
C VAL A 240 -5.89 15.21 -26.84
N LEU A 241 -7.02 14.86 -27.45
CA LEU A 241 -7.33 13.48 -27.83
C LEU A 241 -6.30 12.92 -28.82
N LYS A 242 -5.92 13.73 -29.81
CA LYS A 242 -4.89 13.38 -30.80
C LYS A 242 -3.50 13.27 -30.17
N CYS A 243 -3.14 14.13 -29.22
CA CYS A 243 -1.92 13.98 -28.43
C CYS A 243 -1.94 12.65 -27.65
N SER A 244 -3.06 12.31 -27.01
CA SER A 244 -3.20 11.04 -26.27
C SER A 244 -3.04 9.83 -27.17
N HIS A 245 -3.68 9.82 -28.34
CA HIS A 245 -3.58 8.69 -29.26
C HIS A 245 -2.18 8.56 -29.87
N THR A 246 -1.55 9.67 -30.27
CA THR A 246 -0.17 9.65 -30.79
C THR A 246 0.82 9.20 -29.71
N PHE A 247 0.63 9.62 -28.46
CA PHE A 247 1.39 9.09 -27.32
C PHE A 247 1.23 7.57 -27.17
N ASN A 248 0.00 7.03 -27.22
CA ASN A 248 -0.22 5.58 -27.09
C ASN A 248 0.49 4.79 -28.20
N ILE A 249 0.54 5.31 -29.43
CA ILE A 249 1.29 4.70 -30.53
C ILE A 249 2.80 4.70 -30.21
N LEU A 250 3.35 5.81 -29.72
CA LEU A 250 4.76 5.89 -29.36
C LEU A 250 5.13 4.93 -28.22
N ASP A 251 4.24 4.81 -27.23
CA ASP A 251 4.42 3.91 -26.09
C ASP A 251 4.41 2.45 -26.56
N THR A 252 3.47 2.10 -27.45
CA THR A 252 3.37 0.76 -28.06
C THR A 252 4.58 0.41 -28.93
N ARG A 253 5.16 1.39 -29.63
CA ARG A 253 6.42 1.23 -30.37
C ARG A 253 7.65 1.05 -29.46
N GLY A 254 7.47 1.10 -28.14
CA GLY A 254 8.57 1.06 -27.17
C GLY A 254 9.53 2.24 -27.34
N ALA A 255 9.02 3.37 -27.82
CA ALA A 255 9.82 4.55 -28.13
C ALA A 255 9.88 5.56 -26.97
N ILE A 256 9.16 5.29 -25.88
CA ILE A 256 9.04 6.18 -24.71
C ILE A 256 9.65 5.51 -23.48
N GLY A 257 10.67 6.14 -22.89
CA GLY A 257 11.25 5.72 -21.60
C GLY A 257 10.39 6.15 -20.40
N VAL A 258 10.66 5.62 -19.19
CA VAL A 258 9.84 5.91 -17.98
C VAL A 258 9.80 7.39 -17.62
N THR A 259 10.94 8.09 -17.66
CA THR A 259 10.98 9.54 -17.38
C THR A 259 10.33 10.36 -18.50
N GLU A 260 10.46 9.90 -19.74
CA GLU A 260 9.85 10.55 -20.89
C GLU A 260 8.32 10.39 -20.85
N ARG A 261 7.82 9.22 -20.46
CA ARG A 261 6.41 8.95 -20.20
C ARG A 261 5.82 9.95 -19.20
N GLN A 262 6.53 10.19 -18.09
CA GLN A 262 6.13 11.19 -17.10
C GLN A 262 6.09 12.61 -17.68
N HIS A 263 7.02 12.95 -18.57
CA HIS A 263 7.05 14.24 -19.26
C HIS A 263 5.86 14.42 -20.21
N PHE A 264 5.57 13.42 -21.05
CA PHE A 264 4.38 13.42 -21.93
C PHE A 264 3.07 13.55 -21.13
N PHE A 265 2.92 12.77 -20.05
CA PHE A 265 1.75 12.92 -19.18
C PHE A 265 1.70 14.28 -18.49
N GLY A 266 2.84 14.86 -18.11
CA GLY A 266 2.89 16.22 -17.56
C GLY A 266 2.35 17.26 -18.55
N ARG A 267 2.79 17.19 -19.81
CA ARG A 267 2.32 18.04 -20.92
C ARG A 267 0.82 17.88 -21.19
N MET A 268 0.35 16.64 -21.40
CA MET A 268 -1.07 16.36 -21.64
C MET A 268 -1.95 16.77 -20.46
N ARG A 269 -1.49 16.57 -19.22
CA ARG A 269 -2.22 16.95 -18.02
C ARG A 269 -2.37 18.46 -17.89
N ASP A 270 -1.30 19.21 -18.17
CA ASP A 270 -1.39 20.67 -18.19
C ASP A 270 -2.38 21.17 -19.23
N LEU A 271 -2.30 20.62 -20.45
CA LEU A 271 -3.21 20.98 -21.53
C LEU A 271 -4.68 20.63 -21.19
N SER A 272 -4.91 19.43 -20.67
CA SER A 272 -6.23 18.96 -20.22
C SER A 272 -6.79 19.83 -19.10
N ARG A 273 -5.97 20.22 -18.12
CA ARG A 273 -6.33 21.16 -17.05
C ARG A 273 -6.78 22.50 -17.62
N ARG A 274 -5.99 23.08 -18.53
CA ARG A 274 -6.32 24.37 -19.18
C ARG A 274 -7.61 24.29 -20.00
N VAL A 275 -7.85 23.17 -20.69
CA VAL A 275 -9.12 22.90 -21.38
C VAL A 275 -10.28 22.85 -20.40
N ALA A 276 -10.12 22.15 -19.27
CA ALA A 276 -11.15 22.05 -18.23
C ALA A 276 -11.46 23.41 -17.59
N GLU A 277 -10.43 24.20 -17.24
CA GLU A 277 -10.58 25.56 -16.72
C GLU A 277 -11.30 26.48 -17.72
N ALA A 278 -10.88 26.45 -18.99
CA ALA A 278 -11.52 27.24 -20.05
C ALA A 278 -12.97 26.81 -20.30
N TYR A 279 -13.25 25.51 -20.27
CA TYR A 279 -14.61 24.97 -20.36
C TYR A 279 -15.49 25.49 -19.22
N LEU A 280 -15.01 25.38 -17.98
CA LEU A 280 -15.76 25.81 -16.81
C LEU A 280 -16.03 27.32 -16.84
N ALA A 281 -15.02 28.13 -17.16
CA ALA A 281 -15.18 29.58 -17.34
C ALA A 281 -16.19 29.93 -18.44
N GLN A 282 -16.18 29.18 -19.55
CA GLN A 282 -17.18 29.34 -20.61
C GLN A 282 -18.59 29.02 -20.10
N ARG A 283 -18.79 27.92 -19.36
CA ARG A 283 -20.10 27.57 -18.77
C ARG A 283 -20.56 28.59 -17.73
N GLU A 284 -19.65 29.09 -16.90
CA GLU A 284 -19.92 30.12 -15.89
C GLU A 284 -20.34 31.45 -16.54
N SER A 285 -19.64 31.90 -17.60
CA SER A 285 -20.02 33.11 -18.34
C SER A 285 -21.39 33.02 -19.02
N LEU A 286 -21.84 31.80 -19.35
CA LEU A 286 -23.18 31.52 -19.85
C LEU A 286 -24.23 31.39 -18.72
N GLY A 287 -23.81 31.53 -17.46
CA GLY A 287 -24.67 31.43 -16.28
C GLY A 287 -25.12 30.01 -15.96
N PHE A 288 -24.38 28.98 -16.38
CA PHE A 288 -24.74 27.56 -16.23
C PHE A 288 -26.19 27.25 -16.67
N PRO A 289 -26.50 27.34 -17.98
CA PRO A 289 -27.87 27.37 -18.49
C PRO A 289 -28.69 26.10 -18.20
N TRP A 290 -28.08 25.00 -17.78
CA TRP A 290 -28.75 23.74 -17.43
C TRP A 290 -28.91 23.53 -15.93
N LEU A 291 -28.47 24.48 -15.10
CA LEU A 291 -28.99 24.57 -13.74
C LEU A 291 -30.46 24.98 -13.82
N SER A 292 -31.36 24.07 -13.45
CA SER A 292 -32.77 24.43 -13.35
C SER A 292 -32.96 25.53 -12.30
N SER A 293 -33.69 26.60 -12.65
CA SER A 293 -34.16 27.63 -11.70
C SER A 293 -35.06 27.07 -10.59
N SER A 294 -35.45 25.80 -10.72
CA SER A 294 -36.23 25.01 -9.79
C SER A 294 -35.41 23.98 -9.00
N VAL A 295 -34.08 24.12 -8.86
CA VAL A 295 -33.45 23.62 -7.63
C VAL A 295 -33.80 24.61 -6.54
N SER A 296 -35.10 24.66 -6.17
CA SER A 296 -35.40 24.89 -4.77
C SER A 296 -34.48 23.93 -4.04
N LYS A 297 -33.66 24.44 -3.11
CA LYS A 297 -33.20 23.61 -2.01
C LYS A 297 -34.41 22.77 -1.62
N GLN A 298 -34.44 21.49 -1.99
CA GLN A 298 -35.21 20.55 -1.21
C GLN A 298 -34.42 20.50 0.09
N GLU A 299 -34.60 21.55 0.91
CA GLU A 299 -34.79 21.34 2.32
C GLU A 299 -35.89 20.29 2.36
N GLN A 300 -35.49 19.02 2.37
CA GLN A 300 -36.30 18.01 2.98
C GLN A 300 -36.56 18.59 4.36
N SER A 301 -37.75 19.17 4.52
CA SER A 301 -38.28 19.57 5.80
C SER A 301 -38.03 18.38 6.71
N VAL A 302 -37.14 18.58 7.67
CA VAL A 302 -36.85 17.60 8.71
C VAL A 302 -38.17 17.42 9.45
N SER A 303 -39.00 16.49 8.99
CA SER A 303 -40.09 15.98 9.80
C SER A 303 -39.39 15.13 10.85
N GLN A 304 -39.01 15.78 11.95
CA GLN A 304 -38.85 15.09 13.21
C GLN A 304 -40.16 14.33 13.40
N SER A 305 -40.13 13.01 13.15
CA SER A 305 -41.17 12.17 13.69
C SER A 305 -41.14 12.44 15.19
N PRO A 306 -42.28 12.74 15.83
CA PRO A 306 -42.29 12.94 17.27
C PRO A 306 -41.62 11.72 17.89
N ILE A 307 -40.62 11.97 18.74
CA ILE A 307 -40.09 10.97 19.64
C ILE A 307 -41.33 10.46 20.38
N ASN A 308 -41.81 9.26 20.04
CA ASN A 308 -42.86 8.65 20.85
C ASN A 308 -42.24 8.44 22.22
N ASP A 309 -42.76 9.15 23.21
CA ASP A 309 -42.44 9.15 24.64
C ASP A 309 -42.72 7.79 25.32
N THR A 310 -42.34 6.69 24.69
CA THR A 310 -42.14 5.42 25.42
C THR A 310 -40.67 5.37 25.82
N GLN A 311 -40.33 6.15 26.86
CA GLN A 311 -39.08 6.01 27.60
C GLN A 311 -39.01 4.58 28.14
N THR A 312 -38.21 3.72 27.51
CA THR A 312 -37.78 2.48 28.16
C THR A 312 -36.78 2.85 29.24
N CYS A 313 -37.20 2.83 30.51
CA CYS A 313 -36.32 3.05 31.67
C CYS A 313 -35.40 1.85 31.96
N GLN A 314 -35.19 0.95 30.99
CA GLN A 314 -34.45 -0.30 31.17
C GLN A 314 -33.36 -0.43 30.11
N SER A 315 -32.25 -1.03 30.50
CA SER A 315 -31.20 -1.40 29.57
C SER A 315 -31.71 -2.40 28.52
N ALA A 316 -31.19 -2.29 27.30
CA ALA A 316 -31.62 -3.11 26.17
C ALA A 316 -30.47 -3.29 25.17
N ASP A 317 -30.56 -4.32 24.33
CA ASP A 317 -29.58 -4.52 23.27
C ASP A 317 -29.64 -3.37 22.24
N PHE A 318 -28.48 -2.95 21.76
CA PHE A 318 -28.33 -1.92 20.76
C PHE A 318 -27.64 -2.47 19.50
N ILE A 319 -28.08 -2.00 18.35
CA ILE A 319 -27.54 -2.36 17.04
C ILE A 319 -27.45 -1.13 16.15
N LEU A 320 -26.28 -0.91 15.55
CA LEU A 320 -26.06 0.04 14.47
C LEU A 320 -25.46 -0.70 13.27
N GLU A 321 -26.19 -0.76 12.16
CA GLU A 321 -25.69 -1.23 10.87
C GLU A 321 -25.45 -0.02 9.96
N ILE A 322 -24.21 0.09 9.47
CA ILE A 322 -23.79 1.04 8.45
C ILE A 322 -23.72 0.25 7.14
N GLY A 323 -24.72 0.42 6.28
CA GLY A 323 -24.80 -0.24 5.00
C GLY A 323 -24.11 0.53 3.90
N THR A 324 -23.22 -0.12 3.17
CA THR A 324 -22.39 0.50 2.14
C THR A 324 -22.49 -0.26 0.82
N GLU A 325 -22.06 0.39 -0.25
CA GLU A 325 -21.53 -0.34 -1.42
C GLU A 325 -20.25 -1.09 -1.02
N GLU A 326 -19.83 -2.09 -1.82
CA GLU A 326 -18.75 -3.02 -1.47
C GLU A 326 -17.44 -2.33 -1.08
N LEU A 327 -17.07 -2.44 0.19
CA LEU A 327 -15.80 -1.96 0.74
C LEU A 327 -14.64 -2.82 0.27
N PRO A 328 -13.48 -2.22 -0.01
CA PRO A 328 -12.24 -2.96 -0.17
C PRO A 328 -11.90 -3.83 1.03
N ALA A 329 -11.24 -4.97 0.79
CA ALA A 329 -10.88 -5.93 1.83
C ALA A 329 -10.05 -5.31 2.97
N GLU A 330 -9.06 -4.48 2.62
CA GLU A 330 -8.20 -3.78 3.59
C GLU A 330 -8.97 -2.70 4.37
N ASP A 331 -9.80 -1.91 3.66
CA ASP A 331 -10.61 -0.86 4.26
C ASP A 331 -11.63 -1.44 5.24
N LEU A 332 -12.27 -2.57 4.91
CA LEU A 332 -13.17 -3.27 5.82
C LEU A 332 -12.42 -3.71 7.08
N ARG A 333 -11.28 -4.40 6.95
CA ARG A 333 -10.49 -4.87 8.10
C ARG A 333 -10.09 -3.71 9.02
N SER A 334 -9.59 -2.63 8.42
CA SER A 334 -9.20 -1.42 9.13
C SER A 334 -10.39 -0.75 9.82
N ALA A 335 -11.54 -0.64 9.13
CA ALA A 335 -12.74 -0.03 9.67
C ALA A 335 -13.31 -0.82 10.85
N LEU A 336 -13.32 -2.16 10.80
CA LEU A 336 -13.79 -2.99 11.91
C LEU A 336 -12.92 -2.80 13.17
N ALA A 337 -11.59 -2.81 13.00
CA ALA A 337 -10.67 -2.59 14.11
C ALA A 337 -10.79 -1.18 14.71
N GLN A 338 -10.83 -0.14 13.87
CA GLN A 338 -11.01 1.24 14.32
C GLN A 338 -12.35 1.43 15.02
N THR A 339 -13.44 0.91 14.44
CA THR A 339 -14.79 1.05 14.97
C THR A 339 -14.92 0.36 16.33
N GLN A 340 -14.29 -0.81 16.52
CA GLN A 340 -14.28 -1.49 17.82
C GLN A 340 -13.66 -0.62 18.92
N THR A 341 -12.49 -0.03 18.67
CA THR A 341 -11.81 0.85 19.63
C THR A 341 -12.60 2.15 19.86
N LEU A 342 -12.99 2.84 18.77
CA LEU A 342 -13.72 4.11 18.86
C LEU A 342 -15.06 3.95 19.57
N ALA A 343 -15.83 2.90 19.26
CA ALA A 343 -17.13 2.67 19.89
C ALA A 343 -16.99 2.40 21.39
N ASP A 344 -16.04 1.56 21.82
CA ASP A 344 -15.82 1.28 23.25
C ASP A 344 -15.40 2.55 24.01
N GLU A 345 -14.42 3.30 23.49
CA GLU A 345 -13.98 4.58 24.08
C GLU A 345 -15.13 5.60 24.16
N MET A 346 -15.87 5.79 23.07
CA MET A 346 -16.94 6.78 22.98
C MET A 346 -18.12 6.44 23.92
N MET A 347 -18.51 5.17 24.02
CA MET A 347 -19.60 4.74 24.91
C MET A 347 -19.22 4.88 26.40
N ARG A 348 -17.98 4.52 26.76
CA ARG A 348 -17.45 4.72 28.12
C ARG A 348 -17.34 6.19 28.50
N ASN A 349 -16.81 7.03 27.60
CA ASN A 349 -16.73 8.48 27.81
C ASN A 349 -18.12 9.12 27.89
N ALA A 350 -19.10 8.56 27.19
CA ALA A 350 -20.49 8.94 27.32
C ALA A 350 -21.14 8.41 28.60
N ARG A 351 -20.45 7.64 29.46
CA ARG A 351 -20.97 7.05 30.70
C ARG A 351 -22.26 6.24 30.49
N LEU A 352 -22.38 5.60 29.34
CA LEU A 352 -23.45 4.65 29.09
C LEU A 352 -22.93 3.26 29.49
N GLY A 353 -23.53 2.69 30.54
CA GLY A 353 -23.20 1.33 30.98
C GLY A 353 -23.61 0.29 29.92
N PHE A 354 -22.77 -0.71 29.69
CA PHE A 354 -23.08 -1.85 28.83
C PHE A 354 -22.30 -3.09 29.26
N SER A 355 -22.81 -4.28 28.91
CA SER A 355 -22.19 -5.55 29.28
C SER A 355 -21.07 -6.00 28.33
N SER A 356 -21.28 -5.80 27.02
CA SER A 356 -20.30 -6.13 25.99
C SER A 356 -20.57 -5.35 24.70
N LEU A 357 -19.52 -5.09 23.93
CA LEU A 357 -19.56 -4.43 22.63
C LEU A 357 -18.79 -5.26 21.61
N LYS A 358 -19.44 -5.64 20.51
CA LYS A 358 -18.84 -6.39 19.41
C LYS A 358 -19.06 -5.67 18.10
N VAL A 359 -18.00 -5.55 17.30
CA VAL A 359 -18.05 -5.07 15.92
C VAL A 359 -17.83 -6.23 14.96
N GLU A 360 -18.72 -6.34 13.97
CA GLU A 360 -18.71 -7.37 12.94
C GLU A 360 -18.94 -6.71 11.58
N GLY A 361 -18.69 -7.40 10.47
CA GLY A 361 -18.95 -6.79 9.17
C GLY A 361 -18.60 -7.64 7.97
N THR A 362 -19.11 -7.19 6.84
CA THR A 362 -18.94 -7.80 5.52
C THR A 362 -18.61 -6.70 4.51
N PRO A 363 -18.28 -7.01 3.24
CA PRO A 363 -18.00 -5.98 2.25
C PRO A 363 -19.08 -4.89 2.15
N ARG A 364 -20.36 -5.22 2.40
CA ARG A 364 -21.47 -4.26 2.25
C ARG A 364 -22.00 -3.69 3.57
N ARG A 365 -21.38 -4.01 4.72
CA ARG A 365 -21.87 -3.54 6.02
C ARG A 365 -20.83 -3.55 7.13
N ILE A 366 -20.91 -2.57 8.02
CA ILE A 366 -20.27 -2.57 9.33
C ILE A 366 -21.36 -2.62 10.39
N LEU A 367 -21.25 -3.52 11.36
CA LEU A 367 -22.24 -3.74 12.40
C LEU A 367 -21.62 -3.53 13.78
N ILE A 368 -22.24 -2.67 14.58
CA ILE A 368 -21.94 -2.51 16.00
C ILE A 368 -23.09 -3.13 16.79
N ARG A 369 -22.76 -4.06 17.69
CA ARG A 369 -23.70 -4.68 18.62
C ARG A 369 -23.25 -4.40 20.03
N ILE A 370 -24.18 -3.92 20.86
CA ILE A 370 -23.95 -3.69 22.29
C ILE A 370 -25.03 -4.43 23.06
N SER A 371 -24.64 -5.27 24.01
CA SER A 371 -25.58 -5.97 24.87
C SER A 371 -25.85 -5.18 26.14
N ASP A 372 -27.12 -5.13 26.55
CA ASP A 372 -27.54 -4.50 27.81
C ASP A 372 -27.10 -3.02 27.92
N LEU A 373 -27.25 -2.24 26.84
CA LEU A 373 -26.92 -0.82 26.83
C LEU A 373 -27.92 -0.05 27.69
N ALA A 374 -27.40 0.70 28.66
CA ALA A 374 -28.19 1.54 29.56
C ALA A 374 -29.02 2.56 28.78
N ALA A 375 -30.28 2.75 29.21
CA ALA A 375 -31.16 3.76 28.65
C ALA A 375 -30.85 5.20 29.11
N GLN A 376 -29.94 5.36 30.05
CA GLN A 376 -29.56 6.65 30.63
C GLN A 376 -28.07 6.64 30.98
N GLN A 377 -27.40 7.78 30.83
CA GLN A 377 -26.04 7.97 31.34
C GLN A 377 -26.01 7.90 32.86
N GLU A 378 -24.89 7.48 33.41
CA GLU A 378 -24.63 7.61 34.84
C GLU A 378 -24.46 9.09 35.23
N ASP A 379 -24.94 9.45 36.42
CA ASP A 379 -24.74 10.77 37.01
C ASP A 379 -23.24 10.98 37.33
N GLU A 380 -22.68 12.17 37.06
CA GLU A 380 -21.36 12.56 37.60
C GLU A 380 -21.49 13.50 38.78
N GLU A 381 -20.55 13.35 39.70
CA GLU A 381 -20.17 14.39 40.64
C GLU A 381 -18.79 14.92 40.25
N LEU A 382 -18.74 16.12 39.66
CA LEU A 382 -17.50 16.74 39.23
C LEU A 382 -17.06 17.81 40.25
N LEU A 383 -15.90 17.58 40.86
CA LEU A 383 -15.34 18.45 41.88
C LEU A 383 -14.46 19.53 41.21
N VAL A 384 -14.93 20.78 41.17
CA VAL A 384 -14.22 21.88 40.51
C VAL A 384 -13.40 22.68 41.52
N LYS A 385 -12.06 22.64 41.36
CA LYS A 385 -11.12 23.42 42.16
C LYS A 385 -11.15 24.91 41.75
N GLY A 386 -11.55 25.76 42.67
CA GLY A 386 -11.55 27.21 42.52
C GLY A 386 -10.32 27.89 43.12
N PRO A 387 -10.34 29.22 43.32
CA PRO A 387 -9.22 29.95 43.90
C PRO A 387 -8.91 29.51 45.34
N PRO A 388 -7.68 29.73 45.85
CA PRO A 388 -7.32 29.44 47.24
C PRO A 388 -8.32 30.06 48.22
N ALA A 389 -8.69 29.35 49.29
CA ALA A 389 -9.73 29.78 50.22
C ALA A 389 -9.46 31.16 50.84
N LYS A 390 -8.18 31.52 51.05
CA LYS A 390 -7.73 32.84 51.52
C LYS A 390 -8.02 33.99 50.54
N VAL A 391 -8.23 33.67 49.27
CA VAL A 391 -8.58 34.62 48.20
C VAL A 391 -10.07 34.57 47.89
N ALA A 392 -10.70 33.40 48.08
CA ALA A 392 -12.11 33.17 47.82
C ALA A 392 -13.03 33.72 48.92
N PHE A 393 -12.60 33.72 50.18
CA PHE A 393 -13.36 34.22 51.33
C PHE A 393 -12.57 35.29 52.08
N ASP A 394 -13.25 36.35 52.55
CA ASP A 394 -12.64 37.39 53.39
C ASP A 394 -12.55 36.98 54.87
N ASN A 395 -11.97 37.85 55.71
CA ASN A 395 -11.75 37.57 57.14
C ASN A 395 -13.05 37.38 57.94
N ASP A 396 -14.20 37.77 57.40
CA ASP A 396 -15.54 37.59 58.00
C ASP A 396 -16.28 36.39 57.40
N GLY A 397 -15.62 35.60 56.53
CA GLY A 397 -16.18 34.42 55.87
C GLY A 397 -17.10 34.72 54.69
N LYS A 398 -17.12 35.95 54.16
CA LYS A 398 -17.96 36.32 53.00
C LYS A 398 -17.25 36.09 51.67
N PRO A 399 -17.97 35.70 50.60
CA PRO A 399 -17.36 35.46 49.29
C PRO A 399 -16.78 36.73 48.67
N THR A 400 -15.54 36.68 48.20
CA THR A 400 -14.89 37.81 47.52
C THR A 400 -15.30 37.91 46.05
N LYS A 401 -14.93 39.00 45.37
CA LYS A 401 -15.12 39.14 43.90
C LYS A 401 -14.52 37.97 43.10
N ALA A 402 -13.46 37.33 43.60
CA ALA A 402 -12.85 36.18 42.95
C ALA A 402 -13.74 34.91 43.04
N ALA A 403 -14.36 34.65 44.19
CA ALA A 403 -15.32 33.57 44.35
C ALA A 403 -16.60 33.81 43.54
N ILE A 404 -17.10 35.06 43.50
CA ILE A 404 -18.29 35.44 42.70
C ILE A 404 -18.03 35.26 41.19
N GLY A 405 -16.85 35.68 40.71
CA GLY A 405 -16.46 35.51 39.31
C GLY A 405 -16.31 34.05 38.91
N PHE A 406 -15.73 33.23 39.79
CA PHE A 406 -15.59 31.79 39.58
C PHE A 406 -16.94 31.06 39.55
N ALA A 407 -17.82 31.32 40.52
CA ALA A 407 -19.16 30.73 40.59
C ALA A 407 -19.99 31.05 39.34
N ARG A 408 -19.94 32.31 38.89
CA ARG A 408 -20.62 32.75 37.67
C ARG A 408 -20.04 32.13 36.40
N GLY A 409 -18.72 31.95 36.32
CA GLY A 409 -18.05 31.32 35.17
C GLY A 409 -18.34 29.82 35.04
N LYS A 410 -18.75 29.16 36.14
CA LYS A 410 -19.12 27.74 36.18
C LYS A 410 -20.61 27.47 36.37
N ASN A 411 -21.45 28.52 36.33
CA ASN A 411 -22.91 28.43 36.49
C ASN A 411 -23.39 27.75 37.79
N ILE A 412 -22.64 27.93 38.89
CA ILE A 412 -22.95 27.34 40.20
C ILE A 412 -23.40 28.42 41.20
N PRO A 413 -24.33 28.11 42.14
CA PRO A 413 -24.70 29.02 43.23
C PRO A 413 -23.47 29.32 44.09
N ILE A 414 -23.29 30.57 44.52
CA ILE A 414 -22.11 30.92 45.32
C ILE A 414 -22.11 30.25 46.69
N GLU A 415 -23.29 29.89 47.16
CA GLU A 415 -23.55 29.17 48.41
C GLU A 415 -23.07 27.72 48.36
N SER A 416 -22.76 27.18 47.18
CA SER A 416 -22.25 25.81 46.98
C SER A 416 -20.72 25.69 47.04
N LEU A 417 -20.02 26.80 47.25
CA LEU A 417 -18.55 26.82 47.37
C LEU A 417 -18.14 26.53 48.81
N GLU A 418 -17.44 25.42 49.01
CA GLU A 418 -16.92 25.00 50.32
C GLU A 418 -15.38 24.99 50.31
N PRO A 419 -14.72 25.44 51.39
CA PRO A 419 -13.27 25.34 51.52
C PRO A 419 -12.85 23.88 51.79
N GLN A 420 -12.11 23.29 50.86
CA GLN A 420 -11.60 21.91 50.96
C GLN A 420 -10.10 21.86 50.73
N GLU A 421 -9.41 20.97 51.45
CA GLU A 421 -7.97 20.75 51.31
C GLU A 421 -7.68 19.79 50.14
N ILE A 422 -6.92 20.26 49.14
CA ILE A 422 -6.55 19.51 47.94
C ILE A 422 -5.08 19.82 47.62
N ASP A 423 -4.26 18.77 47.46
CA ASP A 423 -2.82 18.85 47.16
C ASP A 423 -1.99 19.71 48.14
N GLY A 424 -2.33 19.67 49.44
CA GLY A 424 -1.59 20.41 50.48
C GLY A 424 -1.91 21.91 50.59
N GLY A 425 -3.03 22.36 49.99
CA GLY A 425 -3.56 23.71 50.15
C GLY A 425 -5.08 23.73 50.26
N VAL A 426 -5.64 24.77 50.91
CA VAL A 426 -7.11 24.93 51.07
C VAL A 426 -7.65 25.80 49.92
N TYR A 427 -8.58 25.26 49.14
CA TYR A 427 -9.20 25.91 47.97
C TYR A 427 -10.71 25.98 48.14
N ALA A 428 -11.36 26.98 47.52
CA ALA A 428 -12.81 26.99 47.38
C ALA A 428 -13.21 26.01 46.28
N VAL A 429 -13.99 25.00 46.63
CA VAL A 429 -14.35 23.88 45.76
C VAL A 429 -15.87 23.82 45.65
N ALA A 430 -16.38 23.47 44.49
CA ALA A 430 -17.80 23.13 44.32
C ALA A 430 -17.95 21.75 43.70
N THR A 431 -18.88 20.96 44.23
CA THR A 431 -19.32 19.71 43.65
C THR A 431 -20.48 19.99 42.70
N ILE A 432 -20.27 19.73 41.41
CA ILE A 432 -21.30 19.85 40.38
C ILE A 432 -21.90 18.47 40.13
N HIS A 433 -23.15 18.28 40.53
CA HIS A 433 -23.92 17.09 40.18
C HIS A 433 -24.49 17.28 38.77
N GLN A 434 -24.03 16.48 37.81
CA GLN A 434 -24.58 16.44 36.46
C GLN A 434 -25.49 15.22 36.31
N THR A 435 -26.80 15.46 36.21
CA THR A 435 -27.77 14.40 35.93
C THR A 435 -27.54 13.82 34.55
N GLY A 436 -27.45 12.49 34.46
CA GLY A 436 -27.25 11.75 33.22
C GLY A 436 -28.42 11.93 32.26
N LYS A 437 -28.09 12.08 30.97
CA LYS A 437 -29.09 12.24 29.90
C LYS A 437 -29.61 10.91 29.39
N PRO A 438 -30.82 10.85 28.81
CA PRO A 438 -31.32 9.66 28.14
C PRO A 438 -30.42 9.25 26.96
N ALA A 439 -30.22 7.95 26.77
CA ALA A 439 -29.44 7.41 25.65
C ALA A 439 -29.98 7.88 24.28
N ALA A 440 -31.29 8.06 24.15
CA ALA A 440 -31.92 8.60 22.94
C ALA A 440 -31.49 10.04 22.58
N GLU A 441 -31.01 10.83 23.54
CA GLU A 441 -30.45 12.16 23.29
C GLU A 441 -28.94 12.11 23.00
N VAL A 442 -28.24 11.17 23.64
CA VAL A 442 -26.77 11.07 23.62
C VAL A 442 -26.26 10.30 22.41
N LEU A 443 -26.91 9.18 22.07
CA LEU A 443 -26.45 8.28 21.03
C LEU A 443 -26.43 8.93 19.64
N PRO A 444 -27.47 9.64 19.16
CA PRO A 444 -27.46 10.18 17.81
C PRO A 444 -26.21 11.01 17.44
N PRO A 445 -25.84 12.09 18.16
CA PRO A 445 -24.65 12.86 17.82
C PRO A 445 -23.34 12.07 18.03
N LEU A 446 -23.32 11.13 18.98
CA LEU A 446 -22.18 10.26 19.25
C LEU A 446 -21.91 9.33 18.06
N LEU A 447 -22.96 8.70 17.52
CA LEU A 447 -22.87 7.78 16.39
C LEU A 447 -22.48 8.50 15.10
N GLU A 448 -23.01 9.70 14.85
CA GLU A 448 -22.58 10.51 13.70
C GLU A 448 -21.08 10.84 13.77
N THR A 449 -20.60 11.22 14.96
CA THR A 449 -19.19 11.50 15.22
C THR A 449 -18.32 10.24 15.05
N LEU A 450 -18.83 9.08 15.48
CA LEU A 450 -18.15 7.80 15.35
C LEU A 450 -17.92 7.47 13.87
N ILE A 451 -18.96 7.58 13.03
CA ILE A 451 -18.85 7.26 11.60
C ILE A 451 -17.87 8.23 10.89
N ASP A 452 -17.92 9.53 11.22
CA ASP A 452 -17.03 10.56 10.65
C ASP A 452 -15.54 10.35 11.02
N ASN A 453 -15.29 9.66 12.13
CA ASN A 453 -13.95 9.40 12.66
C ASN A 453 -13.29 8.12 12.13
N ILE A 454 -14.00 7.27 11.40
CA ILE A 454 -13.40 6.12 10.71
C ILE A 454 -12.50 6.66 9.58
N LYS A 455 -11.20 6.34 9.61
CA LYS A 455 -10.22 6.86 8.64
C LYS A 455 -9.78 5.78 7.66
N PHE A 456 -9.61 6.19 6.41
CA PHE A 456 -9.21 5.32 5.30
C PHE A 456 -8.00 5.91 4.57
N THR A 457 -7.25 5.08 3.84
CA THR A 457 -6.11 5.53 3.03
C THR A 457 -6.57 6.44 1.89
N LYS A 458 -7.70 6.10 1.26
CA LYS A 458 -8.40 6.93 0.29
C LYS A 458 -9.87 7.01 0.66
N SER A 459 -10.48 8.15 0.43
CA SER A 459 -11.91 8.35 0.65
C SER A 459 -12.50 9.12 -0.52
N MET A 460 -13.79 8.95 -0.70
CA MET A 460 -14.57 9.61 -1.74
C MET A 460 -15.76 10.33 -1.15
N ARG A 461 -16.22 11.32 -1.92
CA ARG A 461 -17.53 11.93 -1.77
C ARG A 461 -18.40 11.42 -2.92
N TRP A 462 -19.70 11.33 -2.71
CA TRP A 462 -20.62 10.83 -3.74
C TRP A 462 -21.89 11.66 -3.89
N ASN A 463 -22.25 12.44 -2.88
CA ASN A 463 -23.48 13.22 -2.89
C ASN A 463 -23.30 14.61 -2.26
N ALA A 464 -24.38 15.39 -2.25
CA ALA A 464 -24.40 16.77 -1.77
C ALA A 464 -24.12 16.94 -0.27
N SER A 465 -24.06 15.85 0.53
CA SER A 465 -23.68 15.94 1.95
C SER A 465 -22.20 16.29 2.14
N ASN A 466 -21.38 16.09 1.09
CA ASN A 466 -19.94 16.34 1.08
C ASN A 466 -19.16 15.53 2.14
N LYS A 467 -19.78 14.53 2.76
CA LYS A 467 -19.14 13.59 3.68
C LYS A 467 -18.20 12.65 2.92
N ALA A 468 -17.11 12.28 3.57
CA ALA A 468 -16.10 11.39 3.01
C ALA A 468 -16.17 10.01 3.67
N PHE A 469 -16.12 8.96 2.86
CA PHE A 469 -16.07 7.57 3.31
C PHE A 469 -15.31 6.73 2.27
N SER A 470 -14.95 5.47 2.59
CA SER A 470 -14.28 4.60 1.60
C SER A 470 -15.16 4.35 0.37
N ARG A 471 -16.46 4.06 0.58
CA ARG A 471 -17.47 3.84 -0.47
C ARG A 471 -18.83 4.42 -0.06
N PRO A 472 -19.78 4.66 -0.98
CA PRO A 472 -21.07 5.26 -0.64
C PRO A 472 -21.82 4.50 0.45
N VAL A 473 -22.26 5.23 1.48
CA VAL A 473 -23.21 4.73 2.49
C VAL A 473 -24.62 4.82 1.91
N ARG A 474 -25.37 3.72 1.97
CA ARG A 474 -26.67 3.54 1.29
C ARG A 474 -27.84 3.29 2.25
N TRP A 475 -27.60 2.78 3.44
CA TRP A 475 -28.64 2.69 4.48
C TRP A 475 -28.03 2.71 5.88
N LEU A 476 -28.85 3.11 6.85
CA LEU A 476 -28.53 3.03 8.27
C LEU A 476 -29.67 2.31 8.98
N LEU A 477 -29.34 1.37 9.84
CA LEU A 477 -30.29 0.78 10.77
C LEU A 477 -29.75 1.01 12.17
N CYS A 478 -30.55 1.62 13.04
CA CYS A 478 -30.13 1.95 14.40
C CYS A 478 -31.28 1.68 15.39
N LEU A 479 -31.15 0.64 16.21
CA LEU A 479 -32.15 0.27 17.22
C LEU A 479 -31.53 0.19 18.61
N HIS A 480 -32.26 0.67 19.61
CA HIS A 480 -32.05 0.38 21.04
C HIS A 480 -33.29 -0.33 21.57
N GLY A 481 -33.17 -1.62 21.85
CA GLY A 481 -34.32 -2.52 22.03
C GLY A 481 -35.17 -2.55 20.76
N GLU A 482 -36.42 -2.09 20.88
CA GLU A 482 -37.33 -1.94 19.74
C GLU A 482 -37.41 -0.50 19.23
N GLN A 483 -36.74 0.46 19.87
CA GLN A 483 -36.82 1.87 19.53
C GLN A 483 -35.80 2.24 18.45
N VAL A 484 -36.24 2.95 17.40
CA VAL A 484 -35.34 3.53 16.39
C VAL A 484 -34.66 4.76 16.98
N MET A 485 -33.33 4.77 16.99
CA MET A 485 -32.54 5.93 17.41
C MET A 485 -32.31 6.83 16.20
N PRO A 486 -32.72 8.12 16.22
CA PRO A 486 -32.68 8.99 15.05
C PRO A 486 -31.26 9.47 14.74
N CYS A 487 -30.52 8.71 13.94
CA CYS A 487 -29.16 9.03 13.48
C CYS A 487 -29.17 9.34 11.98
N SER A 488 -28.34 10.30 11.55
CA SER A 488 -28.21 10.64 10.13
C SER A 488 -26.75 10.72 9.68
N PHE A 489 -26.41 10.10 8.55
CA PHE A 489 -25.07 10.22 7.98
C PHE A 489 -25.14 10.26 6.46
N ALA A 490 -24.41 11.22 5.87
CA ALA A 490 -24.30 11.40 4.43
C ALA A 490 -25.63 11.39 3.66
N GLY A 491 -26.70 11.94 4.24
CA GLY A 491 -28.05 11.95 3.67
C GLY A 491 -28.89 10.70 3.91
N CYS A 492 -28.33 9.65 4.53
CA CYS A 492 -29.07 8.49 5.00
C CYS A 492 -29.63 8.75 6.40
N GLN A 493 -30.89 8.35 6.63
CA GLN A 493 -31.52 8.35 7.95
C GLN A 493 -31.63 6.93 8.48
N SER A 494 -31.40 6.76 9.78
CA SER A 494 -31.61 5.49 10.48
C SER A 494 -33.05 5.03 10.38
N ALA A 495 -33.25 3.76 10.00
CA ALA A 495 -34.55 3.13 9.94
C ALA A 495 -34.52 1.72 10.54
N ARG A 496 -35.62 0.99 10.40
CA ARG A 496 -35.72 -0.45 10.72
C ARG A 496 -35.32 -1.35 9.54
N SER A 497 -35.02 -0.79 8.38
CA SER A 497 -34.75 -1.57 7.17
C SER A 497 -33.28 -2.02 7.11
N THR A 498 -33.07 -3.32 6.89
CA THR A 498 -31.78 -3.90 6.51
C THR A 498 -31.85 -4.50 5.11
N ARG A 499 -30.69 -4.89 4.57
CA ARG A 499 -30.55 -5.53 3.26
C ARG A 499 -29.85 -6.89 3.35
N GLY A 500 -30.34 -7.87 2.59
CA GLY A 500 -29.76 -9.20 2.42
C GLY A 500 -28.75 -9.28 1.26
N LEU A 501 -28.55 -10.50 0.75
CA LEU A 501 -27.79 -10.70 -0.48
C LEU A 501 -28.60 -10.16 -1.67
N ARG A 502 -27.91 -9.55 -2.64
CA ARG A 502 -28.55 -9.10 -3.89
C ARG A 502 -29.15 -10.29 -4.62
N PHE A 503 -30.29 -10.08 -5.28
CA PHE A 503 -30.99 -11.08 -6.11
C PHE A 503 -31.46 -12.34 -5.39
N ASN A 504 -31.37 -12.39 -4.07
CA ASN A 504 -32.01 -13.43 -3.28
C ASN A 504 -33.45 -13.03 -2.92
N GLN A 505 -34.29 -14.00 -2.55
CA GLN A 505 -35.63 -13.69 -2.06
C GLN A 505 -35.55 -12.82 -0.80
N ASN A 506 -36.34 -11.74 -0.77
CA ASN A 506 -36.39 -10.74 0.30
C ASN A 506 -35.05 -9.99 0.52
N GLU A 507 -34.53 -9.31 -0.51
CA GLU A 507 -33.36 -8.43 -0.35
C GLU A 507 -33.59 -7.35 0.71
N TYR A 508 -34.82 -6.87 0.92
CA TYR A 508 -35.16 -5.87 1.92
C TYR A 508 -36.00 -6.47 3.03
N GLN A 509 -35.65 -6.17 4.30
CA GLN A 509 -36.40 -6.62 5.48
C GLN A 509 -36.53 -5.49 6.50
N GLN A 510 -37.72 -5.34 7.08
CA GLN A 510 -37.93 -4.50 8.25
C GLN A 510 -37.67 -5.33 9.50
N VAL A 511 -36.80 -4.85 10.39
CA VAL A 511 -36.48 -5.54 11.65
C VAL A 511 -37.05 -4.81 12.86
N SER A 512 -37.61 -5.58 13.78
CA SER A 512 -38.21 -5.04 15.01
C SER A 512 -37.26 -5.10 16.21
N SER A 513 -36.29 -6.02 16.18
CA SER A 513 -35.33 -6.25 17.27
C SER A 513 -34.00 -6.81 16.74
N THR A 514 -33.00 -6.89 17.60
CA THR A 514 -31.70 -7.55 17.33
C THR A 514 -31.86 -9.03 16.93
N LYS A 515 -32.80 -9.75 17.54
CA LYS A 515 -33.08 -11.16 17.23
C LYS A 515 -33.68 -11.36 15.83
N ASP A 516 -34.52 -10.43 15.42
CA ASP A 516 -35.15 -10.42 14.08
C ASP A 516 -34.08 -10.19 13.01
N TYR A 517 -33.17 -9.24 13.26
CA TYR A 517 -31.98 -9.02 12.42
C TYR A 517 -31.13 -10.29 12.29
N ASP A 518 -30.80 -10.95 13.40
CA ASP A 518 -29.98 -12.18 13.38
C ASP A 518 -30.65 -13.31 12.59
N SER A 519 -31.97 -13.46 12.76
CA SER A 519 -32.75 -14.47 12.05
C SER A 519 -32.75 -14.21 10.53
N PHE A 520 -32.88 -12.95 10.11
CA PHE A 520 -32.85 -12.57 8.70
C PHE A 520 -31.46 -12.80 8.07
N ILE A 521 -30.39 -12.31 8.70
CA ILE A 521 -29.01 -12.48 8.21
C ILE A 521 -28.64 -13.96 8.13
N GLN A 522 -29.03 -14.76 9.13
CA GLN A 522 -28.81 -16.20 9.13
C GLN A 522 -29.60 -16.90 8.01
N ALA A 523 -30.85 -16.51 7.76
CA ALA A 523 -31.66 -17.08 6.68
C ALA A 523 -31.07 -16.77 5.29
N GLN A 524 -30.43 -15.62 5.13
CA GLN A 524 -29.68 -15.27 3.91
C GLN A 524 -28.37 -16.07 3.77
N GLY A 525 -27.85 -16.63 4.87
CA GLY A 525 -26.57 -17.34 4.92
C GLY A 525 -25.36 -16.42 5.03
N ILE A 526 -25.57 -15.16 5.41
CA ILE A 526 -24.50 -14.17 5.59
C ILE A 526 -23.77 -14.45 6.90
N ILE A 527 -22.44 -14.53 6.85
CA ILE A 527 -21.61 -14.74 8.04
C ILE A 527 -20.97 -13.42 8.44
N LEU A 528 -21.50 -12.72 9.46
CA LEU A 528 -21.03 -11.38 9.85
C LEU A 528 -19.63 -11.36 10.48
N ASP A 529 -19.33 -12.36 11.32
CA ASP A 529 -18.05 -12.47 12.03
C ASP A 529 -16.92 -12.87 11.05
N PRO A 530 -15.89 -12.01 10.83
CA PRO A 530 -14.79 -12.30 9.92
C PRO A 530 -14.00 -13.56 10.31
N ALA A 531 -13.81 -13.82 11.61
CA ALA A 531 -13.09 -15.01 12.08
C ALA A 531 -13.86 -16.29 11.77
N LYS A 532 -15.19 -16.27 11.98
CA LYS A 532 -16.07 -17.40 11.62
C LYS A 532 -16.11 -17.61 10.11
N ARG A 533 -16.16 -16.54 9.33
CA ARG A 533 -16.17 -16.61 7.86
C ARG A 533 -14.85 -17.17 7.33
N LYS A 534 -13.72 -16.69 7.85
CA LYS A 534 -12.37 -17.19 7.54
C LYS A 534 -12.25 -18.69 7.81
N GLU A 535 -12.72 -19.12 8.97
CA GLU A 535 -12.71 -20.53 9.37
C GLU A 535 -13.59 -21.38 8.46
N THR A 536 -14.77 -20.88 8.08
CA THR A 536 -15.67 -21.56 7.14
C THR A 536 -15.01 -21.74 5.77
N ILE A 537 -14.39 -20.68 5.23
CA ILE A 537 -13.65 -20.76 3.96
C ILE A 537 -12.50 -21.76 4.08
N ARG A 538 -11.72 -21.68 5.16
CA ARG A 538 -10.60 -22.59 5.41
C ARG A 538 -11.05 -24.05 5.41
N GLN A 539 -12.14 -24.37 6.09
CA GLN A 539 -12.70 -25.72 6.14
C GLN A 539 -13.13 -26.20 4.74
N GLN A 540 -13.85 -25.37 3.99
CA GLN A 540 -14.28 -25.72 2.62
C GLN A 540 -13.06 -25.92 1.70
N VAL A 541 -12.09 -25.01 1.71
CA VAL A 541 -10.86 -25.11 0.89
C VAL A 541 -10.05 -26.34 1.27
N THR A 542 -9.83 -26.60 2.57
CA THR A 542 -9.12 -27.80 3.03
C THR A 542 -9.85 -29.09 2.61
N ALA A 543 -11.19 -29.12 2.69
CA ALA A 543 -11.97 -30.28 2.24
C ALA A 543 -11.79 -30.54 0.73
N LEU A 544 -11.79 -29.48 -0.09
CA LEU A 544 -11.56 -29.57 -1.53
C LEU A 544 -10.12 -29.99 -1.85
N LEU A 545 -9.12 -29.46 -1.14
CA LEU A 545 -7.71 -29.89 -1.28
C LEU A 545 -7.55 -31.38 -0.97
N ASN A 546 -8.16 -31.85 0.13
CA ASN A 546 -8.13 -33.27 0.49
C ASN A 546 -8.83 -34.15 -0.57
N SER A 547 -9.93 -33.67 -1.17
CA SER A 547 -10.63 -34.41 -2.24
C SER A 547 -9.80 -34.56 -3.53
N LEU A 548 -8.76 -33.74 -3.69
CA LEU A 548 -7.83 -33.75 -4.82
C LEU A 548 -6.50 -34.45 -4.50
N ASP A 549 -6.36 -35.05 -3.31
CA ASP A 549 -5.08 -35.57 -2.80
C ASP A 549 -3.95 -34.51 -2.84
N ALA A 550 -4.31 -33.24 -2.64
CA ALA A 550 -3.41 -32.11 -2.70
C ALA A 550 -2.82 -31.75 -1.33
N LEU A 551 -1.72 -30.98 -1.34
CA LEU A 551 -1.11 -30.42 -0.13
C LEU A 551 -2.11 -29.48 0.57
N PRO A 552 -2.46 -29.70 1.86
CA PRO A 552 -3.44 -28.88 2.58
C PRO A 552 -2.83 -27.56 3.10
N GLU A 553 -1.99 -26.91 2.29
CA GLU A 553 -1.36 -25.63 2.61
C GLU A 553 -2.19 -24.49 2.00
N ILE A 554 -2.62 -23.55 2.84
CA ILE A 554 -3.40 -22.39 2.44
C ILE A 554 -2.60 -21.12 2.74
N ASP A 555 -2.51 -20.26 1.75
CA ASP A 555 -1.92 -18.94 1.91
C ASP A 555 -2.81 -18.06 2.80
N ASN A 556 -2.33 -17.76 4.01
CA ASN A 556 -3.09 -17.00 5.01
C ASN A 556 -3.41 -15.56 4.58
N ALA A 557 -2.55 -14.92 3.76
CA ALA A 557 -2.78 -13.57 3.30
C ALA A 557 -3.91 -13.55 2.25
N LEU A 558 -3.89 -14.50 1.31
CA LEU A 558 -4.97 -14.67 0.34
C LEU A 558 -6.29 -15.05 1.03
N LEU A 559 -6.24 -15.94 2.03
CA LEU A 559 -7.42 -16.32 2.81
C LEU A 559 -8.05 -15.12 3.52
N GLU A 560 -7.24 -14.24 4.08
CA GLU A 560 -7.71 -12.99 4.71
C GLU A 560 -8.36 -12.05 3.69
N GLU A 561 -7.76 -11.88 2.51
CA GLU A 561 -8.32 -11.06 1.42
C GLU A 561 -9.68 -11.62 0.98
N VAL A 562 -9.76 -12.92 0.61
CA VAL A 562 -10.98 -13.58 0.14
C VAL A 562 -12.09 -13.54 1.19
N THR A 563 -11.76 -13.68 2.48
CA THR A 563 -12.73 -13.56 3.57
C THR A 563 -13.46 -12.22 3.55
N ASN A 564 -12.73 -11.15 3.23
CA ASN A 564 -13.26 -9.79 3.18
C ASN A 564 -13.77 -9.38 1.79
N LEU A 565 -13.96 -10.33 0.86
CA LEU A 565 -14.60 -10.13 -0.44
C LEU A 565 -16.00 -10.76 -0.56
N VAL A 566 -16.40 -11.60 0.39
CA VAL A 566 -17.66 -12.36 0.33
C VAL A 566 -18.47 -12.25 1.62
N GLU A 567 -19.79 -12.34 1.52
CA GLU A 567 -20.74 -12.38 2.65
C GLU A 567 -21.16 -13.83 2.98
N LYS A 568 -21.41 -14.64 1.94
CA LYS A 568 -21.82 -16.05 1.99
C LYS A 568 -20.82 -16.89 1.17
N PRO A 569 -19.76 -17.43 1.80
CA PRO A 569 -18.70 -18.13 1.07
C PRO A 569 -19.12 -19.54 0.63
N THR A 570 -18.92 -19.81 -0.65
CA THR A 570 -18.99 -21.16 -1.24
C THR A 570 -17.76 -21.42 -2.10
N ALA A 571 -16.92 -22.36 -1.67
CA ALA A 571 -15.72 -22.77 -2.40
C ALA A 571 -16.03 -23.83 -3.46
N PHE A 572 -15.35 -23.76 -4.60
CA PHE A 572 -15.46 -24.72 -5.69
C PHE A 572 -14.11 -24.97 -6.36
N ILE A 573 -14.01 -26.07 -7.10
CA ILE A 573 -12.81 -26.45 -7.86
C ILE A 573 -12.99 -26.02 -9.32
N GLY A 574 -12.01 -25.29 -9.85
CA GLY A 574 -11.84 -25.06 -11.28
C GLY A 574 -10.60 -25.77 -11.82
N ARG A 575 -10.60 -26.09 -13.11
CA ARG A 575 -9.50 -26.77 -13.81
C ARG A 575 -9.08 -26.02 -15.07
N PHE A 576 -7.83 -26.22 -15.45
CA PHE A 576 -7.27 -25.70 -16.70
C PHE A 576 -6.49 -26.79 -17.44
N GLU A 577 -6.08 -26.51 -18.67
CA GLU A 577 -5.37 -27.47 -19.52
C GLU A 577 -4.02 -27.86 -18.91
N GLU A 578 -3.70 -29.14 -18.93
CA GLU A 578 -2.41 -29.65 -18.46
C GLU A 578 -1.23 -29.05 -19.25
N ALA A 579 -1.44 -28.69 -20.52
CA ALA A 579 -0.45 -28.01 -21.35
C ALA A 579 0.02 -26.67 -20.76
N SER A 580 -0.81 -25.97 -19.98
CA SER A 580 -0.42 -24.72 -19.31
C SER A 580 0.65 -24.92 -18.24
N LEU A 581 0.81 -26.14 -17.70
CA LEU A 581 1.86 -26.46 -16.72
C LEU A 581 3.28 -26.44 -17.33
N ALA A 582 3.40 -26.30 -18.66
CA ALA A 582 4.68 -26.05 -19.31
C ALA A 582 5.21 -24.62 -19.07
N LEU A 583 4.34 -23.69 -18.64
CA LEU A 583 4.74 -22.35 -18.23
C LEU A 583 5.39 -22.38 -16.85
N PRO A 584 6.28 -21.41 -16.54
CA PRO A 584 6.83 -21.27 -15.19
C PRO A 584 5.72 -21.23 -14.11
N PRO A 585 5.80 -22.06 -13.05
CA PRO A 585 4.80 -22.09 -11.99
C PRO A 585 4.54 -20.73 -11.34
N GLU A 586 5.56 -19.88 -11.23
CA GLU A 586 5.46 -18.54 -10.66
C GLU A 586 4.55 -17.62 -11.47
N VAL A 587 4.52 -17.79 -12.81
CA VAL A 587 3.60 -17.06 -13.71
C VAL A 587 2.17 -17.48 -13.42
N LEU A 588 1.91 -18.79 -13.41
CA LEU A 588 0.57 -19.36 -13.17
C LEU A 588 0.03 -18.97 -11.79
N VAL A 589 0.87 -19.09 -10.75
CA VAL A 589 0.54 -18.71 -9.38
C VAL A 589 0.27 -17.21 -9.27
N SER A 590 1.06 -16.36 -9.93
CA SER A 590 0.84 -14.91 -9.91
C SER A 590 -0.50 -14.53 -10.57
N VAL A 591 -0.83 -15.15 -11.71
CA VAL A 591 -2.14 -14.97 -12.38
C VAL A 591 -3.30 -15.37 -11.47
N MET A 592 -3.26 -16.59 -10.91
CA MET A 592 -4.32 -17.10 -10.04
C MET A 592 -4.47 -16.29 -8.75
N LYS A 593 -3.36 -16.02 -8.05
CA LYS A 593 -3.39 -15.36 -6.73
C LYS A 593 -3.68 -13.87 -6.85
N LYS A 594 -2.90 -13.12 -7.63
CA LYS A 594 -2.98 -11.65 -7.64
C LYS A 594 -4.15 -11.12 -8.46
N HIS A 595 -4.39 -11.70 -9.64
CA HIS A 595 -5.39 -11.15 -10.56
C HIS A 595 -6.77 -11.76 -10.40
N GLN A 596 -6.90 -12.91 -9.71
CA GLN A 596 -8.14 -13.66 -9.63
C GLN A 596 -8.52 -14.10 -8.20
N ARG A 597 -7.60 -13.99 -7.23
CA ARG A 597 -7.81 -14.37 -5.83
C ARG A 597 -8.18 -15.86 -5.68
N TYR A 598 -7.61 -16.70 -6.54
CA TYR A 598 -7.76 -18.15 -6.49
C TYR A 598 -6.62 -18.81 -5.72
N PHE A 599 -6.93 -19.88 -5.01
CA PHE A 599 -5.96 -20.72 -4.31
C PHE A 599 -5.35 -21.74 -5.29
N PRO A 600 -4.05 -21.63 -5.63
CA PRO A 600 -3.39 -22.62 -6.48
C PRO A 600 -3.29 -23.97 -5.77
N VAL A 601 -3.55 -25.07 -6.48
CA VAL A 601 -3.47 -26.43 -5.91
C VAL A 601 -2.10 -27.04 -6.21
N LYS A 602 -1.46 -27.63 -5.19
CA LYS A 602 -0.17 -28.31 -5.31
C LYS A 602 -0.25 -29.76 -4.84
N ASP A 603 0.54 -30.64 -5.44
CA ASP A 603 0.68 -32.03 -4.99
C ASP A 603 1.56 -32.14 -3.72
N GLY A 604 1.65 -33.35 -3.14
CA GLY A 604 2.51 -33.61 -1.98
C GLY A 604 4.01 -33.35 -2.22
N GLY A 605 4.45 -33.26 -3.49
CA GLY A 605 5.79 -32.88 -3.92
C GLY A 605 5.95 -31.37 -4.15
N LYS A 606 4.97 -30.54 -3.77
CA LYS A 606 4.91 -29.09 -3.98
C LYS A 606 4.85 -28.66 -5.46
N ARG A 607 4.54 -29.57 -6.38
CA ARG A 607 4.37 -29.24 -7.80
C ARG A 607 2.96 -28.75 -8.05
N LEU A 608 2.81 -27.75 -8.92
CA LEU A 608 1.51 -27.19 -9.26
C LEU A 608 0.66 -28.22 -10.04
N MET A 609 -0.60 -28.37 -9.66
CA MET A 609 -1.58 -29.20 -10.36
C MET A 609 -2.41 -28.33 -11.33
N ASN A 610 -3.08 -28.96 -12.29
CA ASN A 610 -3.98 -28.26 -13.23
C ASN A 610 -5.36 -27.93 -12.62
N ALA A 611 -5.35 -27.48 -11.37
CA ALA A 611 -6.54 -27.14 -10.59
C ALA A 611 -6.31 -25.91 -9.71
N PHE A 612 -7.39 -25.20 -9.43
CA PHE A 612 -7.43 -24.10 -8.49
C PHE A 612 -8.73 -24.17 -7.69
N ILE A 613 -8.74 -23.54 -6.52
CA ILE A 613 -9.94 -23.38 -5.71
C ILE A 613 -10.30 -21.90 -5.69
N ALA A 614 -11.56 -21.60 -5.99
CA ALA A 614 -12.12 -20.26 -5.93
C ALA A 614 -13.29 -20.25 -4.94
N VAL A 615 -13.64 -19.08 -4.43
CA VAL A 615 -14.72 -18.90 -3.43
C VAL A 615 -15.67 -17.84 -3.94
N ARG A 616 -16.94 -18.19 -4.16
CA ARG A 616 -18.01 -17.26 -4.57
C ARG A 616 -18.80 -16.69 -3.40
N ASN A 617 -19.50 -15.59 -3.68
CA ASN A 617 -20.45 -14.98 -2.74
C ASN A 617 -21.88 -15.45 -3.05
N GLY A 618 -22.28 -16.63 -2.58
CA GLY A 618 -23.57 -17.22 -2.93
C GLY A 618 -23.78 -18.65 -2.43
N SER A 619 -24.87 -19.29 -2.85
CA SER A 619 -25.24 -20.68 -2.53
C SER A 619 -24.40 -21.70 -3.34
N ASP A 620 -24.93 -22.89 -3.65
CA ASP A 620 -24.41 -23.84 -4.68
C ASP A 620 -25.22 -23.80 -6.00
N GLU A 621 -26.23 -22.92 -6.10
CA GLU A 621 -27.08 -22.81 -7.29
C GLU A 621 -26.31 -22.34 -8.53
N ASN A 622 -26.49 -23.02 -9.67
CA ASN A 622 -25.80 -22.75 -10.94
C ASN A 622 -24.27 -22.71 -10.84
N ILE A 623 -23.67 -23.42 -9.87
CA ILE A 623 -22.22 -23.43 -9.67
C ILE A 623 -21.45 -23.88 -10.92
N ALA A 624 -22.02 -24.72 -11.77
CA ALA A 624 -21.38 -25.18 -13.00
C ALA A 624 -21.07 -24.03 -13.99
N SER A 625 -21.98 -23.06 -14.12
CA SER A 625 -21.75 -21.87 -14.96
C SER A 625 -20.67 -20.98 -14.37
N VAL A 626 -20.68 -20.78 -13.05
CA VAL A 626 -19.64 -20.03 -12.34
C VAL A 626 -18.27 -20.69 -12.52
N VAL A 627 -18.18 -22.01 -12.35
CA VAL A 627 -16.94 -22.78 -12.56
C VAL A 627 -16.44 -22.58 -13.98
N ASP A 628 -17.28 -22.78 -15.00
CA ASP A 628 -16.87 -22.65 -16.40
C ASP A 628 -16.37 -21.22 -16.71
N GLY A 629 -17.06 -20.18 -16.26
CA GLY A 629 -16.61 -18.79 -16.42
C GLY A 629 -15.24 -18.53 -15.78
N ASN A 630 -15.04 -18.98 -14.53
CA ASN A 630 -13.78 -18.80 -13.82
C ASN A 630 -12.64 -19.57 -14.53
N GLU A 631 -12.91 -20.78 -15.03
CA GLU A 631 -11.94 -21.54 -15.83
C GLU A 631 -11.57 -20.81 -17.13
N GLN A 632 -12.55 -20.28 -17.86
CA GLN A 632 -12.31 -19.53 -19.10
C GLN A 632 -11.38 -18.32 -18.89
N VAL A 633 -11.55 -17.61 -17.77
CA VAL A 633 -10.71 -16.46 -17.43
C VAL A 633 -9.26 -16.86 -17.19
N VAL A 634 -9.04 -17.93 -16.42
CA VAL A 634 -7.69 -18.47 -16.17
C VAL A 634 -7.05 -18.92 -17.48
N ARG A 635 -7.79 -19.65 -18.33
CA ARG A 635 -7.32 -20.10 -19.65
C ARG A 635 -6.86 -18.94 -20.52
N ALA A 636 -7.66 -17.87 -20.60
CA ALA A 636 -7.33 -16.68 -21.37
C ALA A 636 -6.04 -16.01 -20.87
N ARG A 637 -5.90 -15.84 -19.55
CA ARG A 637 -4.69 -15.26 -18.94
C ARG A 637 -3.46 -16.15 -19.13
N PHE A 638 -3.62 -17.47 -19.12
CA PHE A 638 -2.52 -18.40 -19.41
C PHE A 638 -2.14 -18.40 -20.90
N ALA A 639 -3.10 -18.20 -21.80
CA ALA A 639 -2.81 -18.01 -23.22
C ALA A 639 -2.02 -16.70 -23.47
N ASP A 640 -2.39 -15.60 -22.80
CA ASP A 640 -1.59 -14.36 -22.79
C ASP A 640 -0.16 -14.64 -22.35
N ALA A 641 -0.02 -15.34 -21.21
CA ALA A 641 1.28 -15.63 -20.65
C ALA A 641 2.14 -16.51 -21.58
N ALA A 642 1.51 -17.52 -22.20
CA ALA A 642 2.16 -18.38 -23.18
C ALA A 642 2.61 -17.62 -24.43
N PHE A 643 1.78 -16.68 -24.90
CA PHE A 643 2.12 -15.82 -26.03
C PHE A 643 3.37 -14.98 -25.73
N PHE A 644 3.39 -14.26 -24.60
CA PHE A 644 4.54 -13.43 -24.23
C PHE A 644 5.83 -14.25 -24.10
N ILE A 645 5.78 -15.40 -23.42
CA ILE A 645 6.95 -16.29 -23.31
C ILE A 645 7.40 -16.79 -24.68
N THR A 646 6.47 -17.14 -25.57
CA THR A 646 6.80 -17.63 -26.90
C THR A 646 7.47 -16.54 -27.74
N GLU A 647 6.94 -15.31 -27.70
CA GLU A 647 7.54 -14.16 -28.37
C GLU A 647 8.93 -13.82 -27.82
N ASP A 648 9.07 -13.80 -26.49
CA ASP A 648 10.32 -13.47 -25.83
C ASP A 648 11.43 -14.52 -26.11
N ARG A 649 11.05 -15.78 -26.28
CA ARG A 649 11.98 -16.89 -26.55
C ARG A 649 12.44 -16.97 -28.00
N LYS A 650 11.93 -16.12 -28.91
CA LYS A 650 12.41 -16.07 -30.31
C LYS A 650 13.85 -15.58 -30.44
N LYS A 651 14.40 -14.92 -29.40
CA LYS A 651 15.78 -14.39 -29.38
C LYS A 651 16.43 -14.72 -28.02
N PRO A 652 17.77 -14.86 -27.95
CA PRO A 652 18.45 -15.09 -26.68
C PRO A 652 18.33 -13.86 -25.76
N LEU A 653 18.42 -14.08 -24.45
CA LEU A 653 18.26 -13.03 -23.42
C LEU A 653 19.20 -11.83 -23.65
N GLU A 654 20.44 -12.09 -24.07
CA GLU A 654 21.43 -11.05 -24.38
C GLU A 654 21.00 -10.10 -25.50
N ALA A 655 20.18 -10.56 -26.45
CA ALA A 655 19.69 -9.72 -27.55
C ALA A 655 18.73 -8.60 -27.07
N TYR A 656 18.27 -8.67 -25.82
CA TYR A 656 17.42 -7.65 -25.21
C TYR A 656 18.22 -6.49 -24.58
N LEU A 657 19.53 -6.65 -24.33
CA LEU A 657 20.35 -5.61 -23.69
C LEU A 657 20.31 -4.26 -24.43
N PRO A 658 20.43 -4.18 -25.76
CA PRO A 658 20.39 -2.89 -26.46
C PRO A 658 19.05 -2.15 -26.29
N ALA A 659 17.96 -2.85 -26.02
CA ALA A 659 16.66 -2.23 -25.79
C ALA A 659 16.57 -1.52 -24.42
N LEU A 660 17.41 -1.91 -23.45
CA LEU A 660 17.51 -1.22 -22.15
C LEU A 660 17.96 0.23 -22.29
N GLU A 661 18.61 0.60 -23.41
CA GLU A 661 19.01 1.98 -23.70
C GLU A 661 17.80 2.92 -23.79
N LYS A 662 16.65 2.41 -24.25
CA LYS A 662 15.41 3.18 -24.34
C LYS A 662 14.71 3.33 -22.99
N LEU A 663 15.03 2.48 -22.02
CA LEU A 663 14.40 2.47 -20.71
C LEU A 663 15.17 3.39 -19.76
N THR A 664 14.69 4.61 -19.56
CA THR A 664 15.39 5.57 -18.68
C THR A 664 15.33 5.13 -17.21
N PHE A 665 16.50 5.05 -16.55
CA PHE A 665 16.59 4.83 -15.10
C PHE A 665 16.29 6.14 -14.35
N GLN A 666 17.06 7.20 -14.66
CA GLN A 666 16.84 8.55 -14.13
C GLN A 666 17.54 9.56 -15.05
N LEU A 667 16.94 10.74 -15.27
CA LEU A 667 17.37 11.74 -16.27
C LEU A 667 18.89 12.08 -16.24
N LYS A 668 19.48 12.21 -15.05
CA LYS A 668 20.91 12.50 -14.84
C LYS A 668 21.78 11.24 -14.80
N LEU A 669 21.20 10.07 -14.51
CA LEU A 669 21.92 8.80 -14.35
C LEU A 669 21.88 7.91 -15.59
N GLY A 670 21.13 8.29 -16.62
CA GLY A 670 21.09 7.60 -17.92
C GLY A 670 20.03 6.50 -18.00
N SER A 671 20.26 5.56 -18.92
CA SER A 671 19.39 4.43 -19.23
C SER A 671 19.55 3.26 -18.23
N MET A 672 18.69 2.26 -18.36
CA MET A 672 18.86 0.98 -17.66
C MET A 672 20.02 0.18 -18.22
N LEU A 673 20.44 0.44 -19.47
CA LEU A 673 21.68 -0.11 -20.01
C LEU A 673 22.90 0.52 -19.32
N ASP A 674 22.92 1.85 -19.17
CA ASP A 674 23.96 2.55 -18.40
C ASP A 674 24.05 2.02 -16.96
N LYS A 675 22.89 1.80 -16.33
CA LYS A 675 22.82 1.19 -15.00
C LYS A 675 23.43 -0.21 -14.99
N THR A 676 23.13 -1.04 -15.99
CA THR A 676 23.65 -2.41 -16.08
C THR A 676 25.18 -2.40 -16.21
N HIS A 677 25.74 -1.53 -17.04
CA HIS A 677 27.20 -1.35 -17.15
C HIS A 677 27.85 -0.86 -15.85
N ARG A 678 27.18 0.02 -15.09
CA ARG A 678 27.66 0.42 -13.76
C ARG A 678 27.62 -0.74 -12.77
N ILE A 679 26.54 -1.53 -12.77
CA ILE A 679 26.43 -2.73 -11.92
C ILE A 679 27.57 -3.71 -12.22
N GLU A 680 27.82 -3.99 -13.50
CA GLU A 680 28.93 -4.84 -13.95
C GLU A 680 30.28 -4.32 -13.43
N SER A 681 30.55 -3.02 -13.60
CA SER A 681 31.81 -2.39 -13.14
C SER A 681 31.95 -2.33 -11.61
N ILE A 682 30.85 -2.14 -10.87
CA ILE A 682 30.84 -2.14 -9.40
C ILE A 682 31.02 -3.56 -8.88
N ALA A 683 30.29 -4.53 -9.43
CA ALA A 683 30.38 -5.94 -9.06
C ALA A 683 31.81 -6.46 -9.22
N GLU A 684 32.45 -6.17 -10.36
CA GLU A 684 33.84 -6.53 -10.63
C GLU A 684 34.81 -5.97 -9.57
N ALA A 685 34.61 -4.72 -9.15
CA ALA A 685 35.45 -4.09 -8.15
C ALA A 685 35.20 -4.63 -6.73
N LEU A 686 33.97 -5.04 -6.42
CA LEU A 686 33.61 -5.62 -5.13
C LEU A 686 34.22 -7.01 -4.92
N ILE A 687 34.61 -7.73 -5.98
CA ILE A 687 35.23 -9.07 -5.88
C ILE A 687 36.45 -9.06 -4.95
N ALA A 688 37.28 -8.03 -5.02
CA ALA A 688 38.48 -7.91 -4.18
C ALA A 688 38.18 -7.62 -2.69
N HIS A 689 36.94 -7.26 -2.37
CA HIS A 689 36.51 -6.85 -1.03
C HIS A 689 35.57 -7.86 -0.36
N ILE A 690 35.09 -8.87 -1.09
CA ILE A 690 34.15 -9.87 -0.58
C ILE A 690 34.85 -11.23 -0.53
N PRO A 691 35.01 -11.85 0.66
CA PRO A 691 35.64 -13.16 0.79
C PRO A 691 34.98 -14.23 -0.09
N GLY A 692 35.80 -15.00 -0.81
CA GLY A 692 35.34 -16.09 -1.69
C GLY A 692 34.84 -15.67 -3.07
N ALA A 693 34.60 -14.38 -3.32
CA ALA A 693 34.06 -13.88 -4.60
C ALA A 693 34.97 -14.16 -5.81
N GLU A 694 36.29 -14.20 -5.61
CA GLU A 694 37.27 -14.46 -6.69
C GLU A 694 36.99 -15.76 -7.45
N THR A 695 36.56 -16.81 -6.73
CA THR A 695 36.28 -18.12 -7.32
C THR A 695 35.06 -18.14 -8.24
N HIS A 696 34.20 -17.11 -8.16
CA HIS A 696 32.98 -16.96 -8.95
C HIS A 696 33.05 -15.78 -9.92
N ARG A 697 34.24 -15.21 -10.18
CA ARG A 697 34.42 -14.02 -11.02
C ARG A 697 33.72 -14.14 -12.38
N GLU A 698 33.87 -15.26 -13.09
CA GLU A 698 33.25 -15.46 -14.41
C GLU A 698 31.71 -15.43 -14.34
N VAL A 699 31.13 -16.07 -13.31
CA VAL A 699 29.67 -16.08 -13.07
C VAL A 699 29.18 -14.68 -12.73
N ILE A 700 29.92 -13.94 -11.87
CA ILE A 700 29.60 -12.56 -11.49
C ILE A 700 29.58 -11.66 -12.72
N GLN A 701 30.60 -11.75 -13.58
CA GLN A 701 30.69 -10.96 -14.80
C GLN A 701 29.54 -11.29 -15.76
N ARG A 702 29.32 -12.58 -16.07
CA ARG A 702 28.26 -12.96 -17.02
C ARG A 702 26.86 -12.64 -16.50
N ALA A 703 26.58 -12.92 -15.23
CA ALA A 703 25.26 -12.63 -14.65
C ALA A 703 25.02 -11.12 -14.49
N SER A 704 26.02 -10.33 -14.09
CA SER A 704 25.86 -8.85 -13.99
C SER A 704 25.59 -8.21 -15.34
N HIS A 705 26.20 -8.72 -16.41
CA HIS A 705 25.94 -8.28 -17.78
C HIS A 705 24.48 -8.51 -18.21
N LEU A 706 23.87 -9.62 -17.79
CA LEU A 706 22.50 -10.02 -18.17
C LEU A 706 21.42 -9.63 -17.16
N CYS A 707 21.77 -9.17 -15.95
CA CYS A 707 20.86 -9.12 -14.79
C CYS A 707 19.61 -8.26 -14.95
N LYS A 708 19.57 -7.35 -15.93
CA LYS A 708 18.42 -6.47 -16.22
C LYS A 708 17.79 -6.70 -17.59
N ALA A 709 18.31 -7.63 -18.38
CA ALA A 709 17.86 -7.88 -19.75
C ALA A 709 16.37 -8.25 -19.83
N ASP A 710 15.84 -8.88 -18.79
CA ASP A 710 14.45 -9.30 -18.72
C ASP A 710 13.45 -8.14 -18.60
N LEU A 711 13.87 -6.95 -18.14
CA LEU A 711 12.98 -5.80 -17.94
C LEU A 711 12.29 -5.28 -19.21
N VAL A 712 12.85 -5.60 -20.37
CA VAL A 712 12.32 -5.20 -21.69
C VAL A 712 11.66 -6.35 -22.44
N THR A 713 11.49 -7.50 -21.78
CA THR A 713 10.75 -8.64 -22.31
C THR A 713 9.24 -8.42 -22.12
N GLN A 714 8.43 -8.94 -23.03
CA GLN A 714 6.97 -8.74 -23.00
C GLN A 714 6.37 -9.27 -21.69
N MET A 715 6.85 -10.43 -21.22
CA MET A 715 6.38 -11.03 -19.97
C MET A 715 6.61 -10.13 -18.76
N VAL A 716 7.79 -9.53 -18.63
CA VAL A 716 8.11 -8.65 -17.48
C VAL A 716 7.47 -7.28 -17.62
N ILE A 717 7.27 -6.78 -18.85
CA ILE A 717 6.50 -5.56 -19.09
C ILE A 717 5.05 -5.76 -18.61
N GLU A 718 4.40 -6.88 -18.93
CA GLU A 718 3.05 -7.19 -18.46
C GLU A 718 3.04 -7.49 -16.94
N MET A 719 4.01 -8.26 -16.45
CA MET A 719 4.07 -8.75 -15.08
C MET A 719 5.39 -8.40 -14.40
N THR A 720 5.59 -7.11 -14.10
CA THR A 720 6.83 -6.58 -13.49
C THR A 720 7.25 -7.25 -12.19
N SER A 721 6.33 -7.88 -11.46
CA SER A 721 6.65 -8.65 -10.25
C SER A 721 7.41 -9.95 -10.52
N LEU A 722 7.53 -10.38 -11.78
CA LEU A 722 8.26 -11.57 -12.20
C LEU A 722 9.67 -11.26 -12.73
N GLN A 723 10.12 -10.01 -12.62
CA GLN A 723 11.52 -9.64 -12.91
C GLN A 723 12.50 -10.49 -12.07
N GLY A 724 13.66 -10.82 -12.65
CA GLY A 724 14.64 -11.76 -12.12
C GLY A 724 14.22 -13.22 -12.30
N ILE A 725 12.98 -13.57 -11.98
CA ILE A 725 12.44 -14.94 -12.15
C ILE A 725 12.42 -15.30 -13.63
N ILE A 726 11.81 -14.44 -14.46
CA ILE A 726 11.77 -14.64 -15.92
C ILE A 726 13.18 -14.55 -16.50
N GLY A 727 14.01 -13.61 -16.01
CA GLY A 727 15.43 -13.56 -16.34
C GLY A 727 16.16 -14.89 -16.16
N ARG A 728 15.94 -15.60 -15.04
CA ARG A 728 16.49 -16.95 -14.81
C ARG A 728 16.03 -17.95 -15.87
N TYR A 729 14.72 -18.05 -16.12
CA TYR A 729 14.18 -18.99 -17.11
C TYR A 729 14.69 -18.70 -18.53
N TYR A 730 14.77 -17.42 -18.92
CA TYR A 730 15.25 -17.03 -20.24
C TYR A 730 16.77 -17.18 -20.38
N ALA A 731 17.55 -16.98 -19.31
CA ALA A 731 18.98 -17.27 -19.29
C ALA A 731 19.23 -18.77 -19.54
N LEU A 732 18.53 -19.65 -18.81
CA LEU A 732 18.60 -21.11 -19.02
C LEU A 732 18.19 -21.49 -20.45
N HIS A 733 17.10 -20.91 -20.96
CA HIS A 733 16.67 -21.15 -22.33
C HIS A 733 17.69 -20.68 -23.38
N SER A 734 18.45 -19.63 -23.07
CA SER A 734 19.51 -19.09 -23.93
C SER A 734 20.82 -19.88 -23.85
N GLY A 735 20.90 -20.91 -22.99
CA GLY A 735 22.07 -21.77 -22.82
C GLY A 735 23.05 -21.32 -21.75
N GLU A 736 22.69 -20.36 -20.88
CA GLU A 736 23.49 -19.98 -19.72
C GLU A 736 23.53 -21.09 -18.65
N THR A 737 24.55 -21.07 -17.79
CA THR A 737 24.67 -22.04 -16.69
C THR A 737 23.64 -21.79 -15.58
N GLU A 738 23.33 -22.83 -14.80
CA GLU A 738 22.43 -22.71 -13.64
C GLU A 738 22.92 -21.66 -12.63
N GLU A 739 24.24 -21.54 -12.45
CA GLU A 739 24.86 -20.56 -11.56
C GLU A 739 24.60 -19.12 -12.03
N VAL A 740 24.75 -18.85 -13.33
CA VAL A 740 24.46 -17.53 -13.93
C VAL A 740 22.97 -17.21 -13.81
N ALA A 741 22.10 -18.16 -14.18
CA ALA A 741 20.67 -17.97 -14.13
C ALA A 741 20.17 -17.75 -12.69
N THR A 742 20.71 -18.48 -11.72
CA THR A 742 20.43 -18.30 -10.29
C THR A 742 20.86 -16.92 -9.82
N ALA A 743 22.06 -16.46 -10.17
CA ALA A 743 22.54 -15.13 -9.81
C ALA A 743 21.67 -13.99 -10.41
N ILE A 744 21.15 -14.16 -11.63
CA ILE A 744 20.21 -13.22 -12.26
C ILE A 744 18.89 -13.13 -11.45
N TYR A 745 18.41 -14.21 -10.85
CA TYR A 745 17.25 -14.15 -9.97
C TYR A 745 17.62 -13.55 -8.59
N GLU A 746 18.66 -14.08 -7.97
CA GLU A 746 19.03 -13.78 -6.58
C GLU A 746 19.49 -12.34 -6.36
N HIS A 747 19.98 -11.62 -7.37
CA HIS A 747 20.44 -10.24 -7.16
C HIS A 747 19.32 -9.27 -6.72
N TYR A 748 18.04 -9.62 -6.97
CA TYR A 748 16.89 -8.89 -6.45
C TYR A 748 16.58 -9.20 -4.99
N LEU A 749 17.07 -10.33 -4.46
CA LEU A 749 16.85 -10.74 -3.07
C LEU A 749 17.74 -9.93 -2.10
N PRO A 750 17.26 -9.67 -0.86
CA PRO A 750 15.88 -9.82 -0.40
C PRO A 750 14.97 -8.71 -0.98
N THR A 751 13.71 -9.06 -1.26
CA THR A 751 12.70 -8.13 -1.82
C THR A 751 11.91 -7.37 -0.74
N SER A 752 11.90 -7.88 0.49
CA SER A 752 11.31 -7.28 1.70
C SER A 752 12.23 -7.49 2.90
N GLN A 753 12.05 -6.69 3.96
CA GLN A 753 12.74 -6.89 5.23
C GLN A 753 12.39 -8.28 5.79
N GLY A 754 13.40 -9.06 6.21
CA GLY A 754 13.22 -10.44 6.68
C GLY A 754 12.89 -11.46 5.57
N GLY A 755 12.96 -11.05 4.29
CA GLY A 755 12.83 -11.96 3.16
C GLY A 755 14.10 -12.78 2.92
N GLU A 756 13.99 -13.80 2.08
CA GLU A 756 15.10 -14.67 1.69
C GLU A 756 16.26 -13.86 1.08
N VAL A 757 17.49 -14.12 1.54
CA VAL A 757 18.72 -13.53 1.02
C VAL A 757 19.33 -14.40 -0.08
N ALA A 758 20.16 -13.80 -0.95
CA ALA A 758 20.86 -14.53 -2.01
C ALA A 758 21.74 -15.66 -1.43
N GLY A 759 21.53 -16.89 -1.89
CA GLY A 759 22.31 -18.05 -1.44
C GLY A 759 23.70 -18.09 -2.08
N SER A 760 23.81 -17.76 -3.36
CA SER A 760 25.08 -17.78 -4.10
C SER A 760 25.94 -16.56 -3.83
N ILE A 761 27.27 -16.72 -3.90
CA ILE A 761 28.21 -15.59 -3.80
C ILE A 761 27.99 -14.61 -4.97
N ALA A 762 27.72 -15.11 -6.17
CA ALA A 762 27.47 -14.27 -7.34
C ALA A 762 26.22 -13.39 -7.17
N GLY A 763 25.10 -13.97 -6.73
CA GLY A 763 23.87 -13.24 -6.43
C GLY A 763 24.07 -12.13 -5.40
N LYS A 764 24.83 -12.41 -4.32
CA LYS A 764 25.18 -11.42 -3.29
C LYS A 764 25.97 -10.24 -3.86
N VAL A 765 27.06 -10.51 -4.59
CA VAL A 765 27.93 -9.45 -5.14
C VAL A 765 27.14 -8.53 -6.09
N ILE A 766 26.35 -9.11 -6.99
CA ILE A 766 25.54 -8.34 -7.95
C ILE A 766 24.42 -7.58 -7.23
N GLY A 767 23.79 -8.20 -6.23
CA GLY A 767 22.75 -7.58 -5.41
C GLY A 767 23.27 -6.38 -4.61
N LEU A 768 24.49 -6.46 -4.06
CA LEU A 768 25.18 -5.36 -3.39
C LEU A 768 25.54 -4.25 -4.39
N ALA A 769 26.10 -4.61 -5.55
CA ALA A 769 26.44 -3.66 -6.61
C ALA A 769 25.22 -2.86 -7.09
N ASN A 770 24.09 -3.52 -7.34
CA ASN A 770 22.84 -2.88 -7.74
C ASN A 770 22.28 -1.91 -6.69
N ARG A 771 22.36 -2.27 -5.40
CA ARG A 771 21.90 -1.41 -4.29
C ARG A 771 22.82 -0.22 -4.10
N LEU A 772 24.14 -0.43 -4.12
CA LEU A 772 25.13 0.65 -4.01
C LEU A 772 25.02 1.64 -5.17
N ASP A 773 24.85 1.17 -6.42
CA ASP A 773 24.59 2.05 -7.57
C ASP A 773 23.36 2.92 -7.34
N SER A 774 22.25 2.31 -6.93
CA SER A 774 20.98 3.02 -6.74
C SER A 774 21.06 4.04 -5.60
N LEU A 775 21.65 3.66 -4.47
CA LEU A 775 21.82 4.51 -3.30
C LEU A 775 22.71 5.71 -3.63
N VAL A 776 23.91 5.48 -4.18
CA VAL A 776 24.87 6.55 -4.47
C VAL A 776 24.37 7.46 -5.58
N GLY A 777 23.88 6.89 -6.69
CA GLY A 777 23.41 7.67 -7.84
C GLY A 777 22.21 8.54 -7.49
N LEU A 778 21.20 8.01 -6.77
CA LEU A 778 19.99 8.77 -6.45
C LEU A 778 20.22 9.84 -5.38
N PHE A 779 21.11 9.61 -4.42
CA PHE A 779 21.54 10.67 -3.49
C PHE A 779 22.27 11.80 -4.23
N ALA A 780 23.22 11.46 -5.11
CA ALA A 780 23.93 12.45 -5.92
C ALA A 780 23.01 13.21 -6.88
N ALA A 781 21.92 12.59 -7.35
CA ALA A 781 20.91 13.24 -8.18
C ALA A 781 20.02 14.24 -7.40
N GLY A 782 20.09 14.26 -6.06
CA GLY A 782 19.29 15.10 -5.16
C GLY A 782 17.96 14.47 -4.74
N LEU A 783 17.85 13.14 -4.81
CA LEU A 783 16.62 12.38 -4.56
C LEU A 783 16.64 11.62 -3.23
N ALA A 784 17.40 12.11 -2.25
CA ALA A 784 17.43 11.55 -0.90
C ALA A 784 16.02 11.58 -0.25
N PRO A 785 15.60 10.53 0.50
CA PRO A 785 14.28 10.48 1.11
C PRO A 785 14.04 11.61 2.11
N THR A 786 12.86 12.24 2.11
CA THR A 786 12.48 13.32 3.03
C THR A 786 11.14 13.01 3.73
N GLY A 787 11.11 13.12 5.06
CA GLY A 787 9.91 12.81 5.86
C GLY A 787 9.38 11.40 5.59
N THR A 788 8.12 11.25 5.18
CA THR A 788 7.53 9.96 4.79
C THR A 788 7.75 9.59 3.32
N LYS A 789 8.18 10.53 2.45
CA LYS A 789 8.33 10.30 1.01
C LYS A 789 9.61 9.52 0.69
N ASP A 790 9.46 8.37 0.03
CA ASP A 790 10.55 7.56 -0.50
C ASP A 790 10.13 6.91 -1.85
N PRO A 791 10.06 7.71 -2.93
CA PRO A 791 9.52 7.25 -4.22
C PRO A 791 10.37 6.16 -4.90
N PHE A 792 11.64 6.01 -4.51
CA PHE A 792 12.57 5.03 -5.08
C PHE A 792 12.91 3.89 -4.11
N ALA A 793 12.19 3.78 -2.98
CA ALA A 793 12.42 2.77 -1.96
C ALA A 793 13.88 2.67 -1.47
N LEU A 794 14.55 3.82 -1.31
CA LEU A 794 15.95 3.90 -0.85
C LEU A 794 16.11 3.41 0.59
N ARG A 795 15.10 3.59 1.45
CA ARG A 795 15.11 3.02 2.82
C ARG A 795 15.13 1.51 2.78
N ARG A 796 14.30 0.91 1.93
CA ARG A 796 14.27 -0.54 1.72
C ARG A 796 15.58 -1.03 1.13
N SER A 797 16.15 -0.30 0.18
CA SER A 797 17.45 -0.64 -0.43
C SER A 797 18.59 -0.65 0.59
N ALA A 798 18.63 0.32 1.51
CA ALA A 798 19.62 0.36 2.58
C ALA A 798 19.42 -0.78 3.60
N ILE A 799 18.18 -1.04 4.04
CA ILE A 799 17.87 -2.15 4.97
C ILE A 799 18.24 -3.50 4.36
N THR A 800 17.90 -3.73 3.09
CA THR A 800 18.20 -5.00 2.41
C THR A 800 19.70 -5.19 2.15
N LEU A 801 20.47 -4.10 1.94
CA LEU A 801 21.94 -4.14 1.90
C LEU A 801 22.49 -4.61 3.25
N ILE A 802 22.03 -4.00 4.35
CA ILE A 802 22.45 -4.37 5.72
C ILE A 802 22.09 -5.82 6.03
N GLN A 803 20.83 -6.21 5.77
CA GLN A 803 20.33 -7.56 6.00
C GLN A 803 21.17 -8.60 5.24
N THR A 804 21.51 -8.33 3.97
CA THR A 804 22.34 -9.23 3.17
C THR A 804 23.70 -9.44 3.80
N LEU A 805 24.37 -8.37 4.26
CA LEU A 805 25.69 -8.47 4.89
C LEU A 805 25.64 -9.22 6.21
N ILE A 806 24.65 -8.94 7.07
CA ILE A 806 24.49 -9.56 8.39
C ILE A 806 24.11 -11.04 8.28
N GLU A 807 23.04 -11.38 7.57
CA GLU A 807 22.53 -12.77 7.53
C GLU A 807 23.48 -13.74 6.82
N THR A 808 24.32 -13.22 5.93
CA THR A 808 25.32 -14.02 5.22
C THR A 808 26.72 -13.96 5.85
N ASP A 809 26.87 -13.25 6.98
CA ASP A 809 28.14 -13.00 7.66
C ASP A 809 29.24 -12.49 6.71
N THR A 810 28.86 -11.62 5.77
CA THR A 810 29.77 -11.06 4.76
C THR A 810 30.35 -9.75 5.27
N SER A 811 31.63 -9.76 5.64
CA SER A 811 32.36 -8.53 5.98
C SER A 811 32.59 -7.69 4.71
N LEU A 812 32.08 -6.45 4.74
CA LEU A 812 32.28 -5.45 3.70
C LEU A 812 32.28 -4.06 4.34
N ASP A 813 33.36 -3.32 4.10
CA ASP A 813 33.43 -1.90 4.41
C ASP A 813 32.51 -1.12 3.44
N VAL A 814 31.34 -0.74 3.94
CA VAL A 814 30.31 -0.03 3.18
C VAL A 814 30.80 1.33 2.68
N SER A 815 31.70 2.00 3.42
CA SER A 815 32.30 3.26 2.95
C SER A 815 33.16 3.03 1.71
N LYS A 816 33.93 1.94 1.65
CA LYS A 816 34.61 1.53 0.41
C LYS A 816 33.63 1.17 -0.70
N GLY A 817 32.53 0.48 -0.37
CA GLY A 817 31.45 0.19 -1.33
C GLY A 817 30.83 1.45 -1.94
N ILE A 818 30.60 2.47 -1.10
CA ILE A 818 30.13 3.80 -1.52
C ILE A 818 31.15 4.46 -2.43
N ASP A 819 32.45 4.42 -2.09
CA ASP A 819 33.51 4.98 -2.92
C ASP A 819 33.62 4.32 -4.30
N ILE A 820 33.54 2.99 -4.34
CA ILE A 820 33.53 2.20 -5.57
C ILE A 820 32.34 2.61 -6.45
N ALA A 821 31.14 2.69 -5.89
CA ALA A 821 29.96 3.10 -6.65
C ALA A 821 30.02 4.57 -7.07
N ALA A 822 30.54 5.45 -6.23
CA ALA A 822 30.66 6.89 -6.49
C ALA A 822 31.58 7.19 -7.68
N SER A 823 32.71 6.48 -7.80
CA SER A 823 33.65 6.69 -8.91
C SER A 823 33.13 6.22 -10.26
N ARG A 824 31.95 5.59 -10.31
CA ARG A 824 31.32 5.03 -11.52
C ARG A 824 30.01 5.72 -11.88
N GLN A 825 29.56 6.70 -11.08
CA GLN A 825 28.38 7.49 -11.42
C GLN A 825 28.68 8.47 -12.56
N PRO A 826 27.70 8.77 -13.43
CA PRO A 826 27.86 9.74 -14.52
C PRO A 826 27.81 11.21 -14.05
N ILE A 827 27.56 11.43 -12.75
CA ILE A 827 27.48 12.73 -12.11
C ILE A 827 28.48 12.82 -10.96
N GLU A 828 28.85 14.04 -10.59
CA GLU A 828 29.74 14.28 -9.46
C GLU A 828 29.09 13.84 -8.14
N VAL A 829 29.80 13.00 -7.39
CA VAL A 829 29.42 12.56 -6.04
C VAL A 829 30.33 13.25 -5.04
N THR A 830 29.83 14.32 -4.40
CA THR A 830 30.61 15.11 -3.45
C THR A 830 30.84 14.35 -2.13
N VAL A 831 31.85 14.76 -1.37
CA VAL A 831 32.13 14.20 -0.02
C VAL A 831 30.90 14.31 0.89
N ALA A 832 30.20 15.46 0.85
CA ALA A 832 28.98 15.66 1.63
C ALA A 832 27.87 14.65 1.29
N VAL A 833 27.74 14.23 0.02
CA VAL A 833 26.78 13.20 -0.39
C VAL A 833 27.17 11.83 0.15
N LYS A 834 28.48 11.49 0.13
CA LYS A 834 28.98 10.24 0.71
C LYS A 834 28.73 10.18 2.22
N ASP A 835 29.06 11.25 2.93
CA ASP A 835 28.85 11.35 4.39
C ASP A 835 27.35 11.25 4.74
N GLN A 836 26.49 11.94 3.97
CA GLN A 836 25.04 11.86 4.12
C GLN A 836 24.52 10.43 3.92
N LEU A 837 25.04 9.71 2.91
CA LEU A 837 24.63 8.34 2.63
C LEU A 837 25.17 7.36 3.69
N ALA A 838 26.41 7.51 4.13
CA ALA A 838 26.99 6.71 5.21
C ALA A 838 26.17 6.84 6.50
N GLY A 839 25.87 8.08 6.93
CA GLY A 839 25.00 8.32 8.09
C GLY A 839 23.57 7.81 7.90
N PHE A 840 23.05 7.82 6.66
CA PHE A 840 21.75 7.24 6.35
C PHE A 840 21.74 5.71 6.51
N ILE A 841 22.80 5.01 6.09
CA ILE A 841 22.94 3.56 6.25
C ILE A 841 23.18 3.22 7.73
N GLU A 842 24.06 3.94 8.42
CA GLU A 842 24.34 3.78 9.85
C GLU A 842 23.05 3.91 10.69
N GLY A 843 22.24 4.95 10.43
CA GLY A 843 20.96 5.13 11.13
C GLY A 843 19.97 3.98 10.90
N ARG A 844 20.08 3.24 9.80
CA ARG A 844 19.27 2.03 9.54
C ARG A 844 19.86 0.80 10.21
N LEU A 845 21.18 0.67 10.22
CA LEU A 845 21.88 -0.37 10.96
C LEU A 845 21.57 -0.30 12.46
N LYS A 846 21.59 0.91 13.04
CA LYS A 846 21.20 1.14 14.44
C LYS A 846 19.79 0.64 14.72
N ASN A 847 18.81 1.02 13.90
CA ASN A 847 17.43 0.56 14.07
C ASN A 847 17.31 -0.96 13.94
N TYR A 848 17.99 -1.56 12.96
CA TYR A 848 18.00 -3.01 12.76
C TYR A 848 18.54 -3.76 13.99
N LEU A 849 19.63 -3.28 14.60
CA LEU A 849 20.22 -3.86 15.81
C LEU A 849 19.30 -3.73 17.03
N LEU A 850 18.62 -2.59 17.19
CA LEU A 850 17.65 -2.37 18.26
C LEU A 850 16.42 -3.28 18.10
N GLU A 851 15.91 -3.43 16.88
CA GLU A 851 14.81 -4.35 16.56
C GLU A 851 15.18 -5.83 16.81
N ALA A 852 16.47 -6.18 16.68
CA ALA A 852 17.00 -7.49 17.05
C ALA A 852 17.09 -7.72 18.58
N GLY A 853 16.68 -6.74 19.40
CA GLY A 853 16.63 -6.85 20.86
C GLY A 853 17.94 -6.51 21.58
N ILE A 854 18.92 -5.90 20.90
CA ILE A 854 20.19 -5.49 21.49
C ILE A 854 20.01 -4.15 22.24
N ARG A 855 20.61 -4.03 23.42
CA ARG A 855 20.55 -2.80 24.24
C ARG A 855 21.14 -1.60 23.50
N TYR A 856 20.56 -0.42 23.70
CA TYR A 856 20.95 0.80 23.00
C TYR A 856 22.40 1.23 23.25
N ASP A 857 22.90 1.04 24.48
CA ASP A 857 24.24 1.43 24.89
C ASP A 857 25.33 0.54 24.28
N VAL A 858 25.04 -0.76 24.18
CA VAL A 858 25.85 -1.73 23.43
C VAL A 858 25.93 -1.36 21.95
N VAL A 859 24.78 -1.03 21.34
CA VAL A 859 24.72 -0.64 19.93
C VAL A 859 25.52 0.62 19.68
N ASP A 860 25.35 1.66 20.50
CA ASP A 860 26.06 2.93 20.34
C ASP A 860 27.57 2.76 20.55
N SER A 861 27.98 1.91 21.50
CA SER A 861 29.40 1.60 21.76
C SER A 861 30.11 0.96 20.56
N ILE A 862 29.46 0.02 19.88
CA ILE A 862 30.03 -0.65 18.72
C ILE A 862 29.97 0.24 17.47
N LEU A 863 28.82 0.88 17.20
CA LEU A 863 28.64 1.68 15.99
C LEU A 863 29.54 2.92 15.94
N ALA A 864 29.93 3.48 17.09
CA ALA A 864 30.91 4.55 17.17
C ALA A 864 32.25 4.22 16.47
N VAL A 865 32.58 2.94 16.32
CA VAL A 865 33.84 2.47 15.73
C VAL A 865 33.62 1.61 14.48
N GLN A 866 32.63 0.72 14.50
CA GLN A 866 32.43 -0.32 13.48
C GLN A 866 31.24 -0.07 12.54
N ALA A 867 30.65 1.14 12.50
CA ALA A 867 29.49 1.44 11.64
C ALA A 867 29.69 1.12 10.15
N ASN A 868 30.93 1.07 9.67
CA ASN A 868 31.26 0.79 8.28
C ASN A 868 31.16 -0.68 7.88
N ASP A 869 31.17 -1.64 8.82
CA ASP A 869 31.00 -3.08 8.55
C ASP A 869 29.77 -3.61 9.28
N PRO A 870 28.59 -3.65 8.63
CA PRO A 870 27.35 -4.11 9.25
C PRO A 870 27.41 -5.53 9.83
N ALA A 871 28.11 -6.46 9.17
CA ALA A 871 28.25 -7.83 9.64
C ALA A 871 29.16 -7.88 10.88
N GLY A 872 30.33 -7.22 10.80
CA GLY A 872 31.25 -7.10 11.92
C GLY A 872 30.63 -6.41 13.14
N ALA A 873 29.89 -5.33 12.93
CA ALA A 873 29.16 -4.61 13.97
C ALA A 873 28.10 -5.50 14.65
N TYR A 874 27.35 -6.29 13.86
CA TYR A 874 26.36 -7.23 14.41
C TYR A 874 27.03 -8.28 15.30
N GLN A 875 28.11 -8.92 14.84
CA GLN A 875 28.86 -9.91 15.63
C GLN A 875 29.46 -9.28 16.90
N SER A 876 30.05 -8.09 16.78
CA SER A 876 30.61 -7.36 17.92
C SER A 876 29.55 -6.95 18.94
N CYS A 877 28.35 -6.56 18.50
CA CYS A 877 27.22 -6.28 19.37
C CYS A 877 26.76 -7.53 20.14
N LEU A 878 26.66 -8.69 19.46
CA LEU A 878 26.33 -9.95 20.12
C LEU A 878 27.40 -10.36 21.14
N SER A 879 28.68 -10.16 20.82
CA SER A 879 29.77 -10.42 21.77
C SER A 879 29.72 -9.48 22.98
N LEU A 880 29.58 -8.17 22.77
CA LEU A 880 29.49 -7.21 23.88
C LEU A 880 28.24 -7.44 24.74
N ALA A 881 27.10 -7.77 24.12
CA ALA A 881 25.89 -8.15 24.83
C ALA A 881 26.11 -9.40 25.71
N ARG A 882 26.88 -10.40 25.24
CA ARG A 882 27.26 -11.56 26.07
C ARG A 882 28.14 -11.15 27.25
N TRP A 883 29.17 -10.33 27.05
CA TRP A 883 30.06 -9.88 28.13
C TRP A 883 29.36 -9.04 29.20
N THR A 884 28.42 -8.18 28.80
CA THR A 884 27.64 -7.35 29.74
C THR A 884 26.73 -8.18 30.64
N SER A 885 26.45 -9.44 30.27
CA SER A 885 25.66 -10.39 31.07
C SER A 885 26.48 -11.22 32.06
N HIS A 886 27.82 -11.12 32.05
CA HIS A 886 28.67 -11.84 33.00
C HIS A 886 28.62 -11.21 34.40
N ASP A 887 28.68 -12.06 35.45
CA ASP A 887 28.64 -11.62 36.86
C ASP A 887 29.77 -10.64 37.23
N ASN A 888 30.93 -10.75 36.58
CA ASN A 888 32.09 -9.89 36.83
C ASN A 888 32.05 -8.55 36.08
N TRP A 889 31.02 -8.26 35.28
CA TRP A 889 30.91 -7.01 34.53
C TRP A 889 31.01 -5.76 35.42
N GLN A 890 30.41 -5.82 36.62
CA GLN A 890 30.44 -4.75 37.61
C GLN A 890 31.84 -4.45 38.17
N GLU A 891 32.80 -5.35 37.99
CA GLU A 891 34.20 -5.13 38.39
C GLU A 891 35.06 -4.71 37.19
N VAL A 892 34.78 -5.28 36.02
CA VAL A 892 35.57 -5.08 34.79
C VAL A 892 35.39 -3.67 34.21
N LEU A 893 34.15 -3.21 34.05
CA LEU A 893 33.87 -1.90 33.43
C LEU A 893 34.44 -0.74 34.27
N PRO A 894 34.27 -0.68 35.62
CA PRO A 894 34.83 0.40 36.42
C PRO A 894 36.37 0.43 36.45
N ALA A 895 37.02 -0.75 36.42
CA ALA A 895 38.48 -0.81 36.39
C ALA A 895 39.03 -0.16 35.10
N TYR A 896 38.41 -0.45 33.96
CA TYR A 896 38.75 0.18 32.68
C TYR A 896 38.35 1.66 32.63
N SER A 897 37.12 2.01 33.03
CA SER A 897 36.63 3.37 32.95
C SER A 897 37.42 4.33 33.84
N ARG A 898 38.00 3.86 34.95
CA ARG A 898 38.92 4.65 35.78
C ARG A 898 40.19 5.07 35.01
N CYS A 899 40.76 4.17 34.21
CA CYS A 899 41.92 4.48 33.35
C CYS A 899 41.56 5.55 32.31
N VAL A 900 40.40 5.40 31.64
CA VAL A 900 39.93 6.34 30.62
C VAL A 900 39.55 7.70 31.23
N ARG A 901 38.83 7.73 32.35
CA ARG A 901 38.39 8.98 33.01
C ARG A 901 39.55 9.84 33.47
N ILE A 902 40.65 9.24 33.93
CA ILE A 902 41.86 9.97 34.36
C ILE A 902 42.60 10.57 33.16
N THR A 903 42.59 9.88 32.02
CA THR A 903 43.28 10.33 30.80
C THR A 903 42.40 11.19 29.90
N ARG A 904 41.08 11.22 30.16
CA ARG A 904 40.09 12.02 29.41
C ARG A 904 40.44 13.51 29.45
N GLY A 905 40.53 14.12 28.27
CA GLY A 905 40.84 15.55 28.10
C GLY A 905 42.34 15.88 28.09
N ILE A 906 43.22 14.88 28.21
CA ILE A 906 44.67 15.05 28.06
C ILE A 906 45.04 14.76 26.60
N SER A 907 45.31 15.80 25.81
CA SER A 907 45.69 15.67 24.39
C SER A 907 47.17 15.30 24.18
N GLU A 908 48.01 15.46 25.21
CA GLU A 908 49.42 15.09 25.16
C GLU A 908 49.57 13.57 25.29
N VAL A 909 50.24 12.94 24.32
CA VAL A 909 50.55 11.50 24.36
C VAL A 909 51.90 11.31 25.04
N PHE A 910 51.92 10.62 26.17
CA PHE A 910 53.16 10.37 26.92
C PHE A 910 53.83 9.07 26.49
N ASN A 911 55.16 9.09 26.37
CA ASN A 911 55.94 7.88 26.12
C ASN A 911 56.34 7.23 27.45
N LEU A 912 56.11 5.92 27.54
CA LEU A 912 56.49 5.14 28.71
C LEU A 912 58.00 4.87 28.72
N ASP A 913 58.67 5.20 29.83
CA ASP A 913 60.06 4.86 30.12
C ASP A 913 60.09 3.79 31.23
N GLU A 914 60.50 2.56 30.87
CA GLU A 914 60.58 1.41 31.78
C GLU A 914 61.53 1.65 32.96
N THR A 915 62.55 2.50 32.79
CA THR A 915 63.53 2.79 33.85
C THR A 915 62.96 3.68 34.97
N ARG A 916 61.76 4.23 34.74
CA ARG A 916 61.07 5.16 35.66
C ARG A 916 59.83 4.54 36.31
N LEU A 917 59.68 3.22 36.22
CA LEU A 917 58.72 2.49 37.04
C LEU A 917 59.34 2.31 38.43
N VAL A 918 58.64 2.77 39.46
CA VAL A 918 59.15 2.84 40.85
C VAL A 918 58.54 1.74 41.70
N GLU A 919 57.21 1.61 41.66
CA GLU A 919 56.48 0.68 42.51
C GLU A 919 56.33 -0.69 41.84
N MET A 920 56.34 -1.76 42.63
CA MET A 920 56.17 -3.13 42.10
C MET A 920 54.82 -3.29 41.35
N ALA A 921 53.78 -2.57 41.78
CA ALA A 921 52.47 -2.57 41.13
C ALA A 921 52.54 -2.00 39.69
N GLU A 922 53.41 -1.03 39.41
CA GLU A 922 53.61 -0.45 38.08
C GLU A 922 54.26 -1.46 37.13
N HIS A 923 55.30 -2.16 37.60
CA HIS A 923 55.96 -3.23 36.83
C HIS A 923 55.01 -4.39 36.51
N GLN A 924 54.18 -4.81 37.47
CA GLN A 924 53.22 -5.90 37.27
C GLN A 924 52.10 -5.52 36.30
N LEU A 925 51.59 -4.28 36.39
CA LEU A 925 50.60 -3.77 35.45
C LEU A 925 51.18 -3.66 34.04
N PHE A 926 52.39 -3.12 33.92
CA PHE A 926 53.07 -2.96 32.63
C PHE A 926 53.32 -4.31 31.92
N ALA A 927 53.80 -5.33 32.64
CA ALA A 927 53.98 -6.67 32.06
C ALA A 927 52.66 -7.29 31.57
N SER A 928 51.57 -7.10 32.33
CA SER A 928 50.24 -7.59 31.95
C SER A 928 49.68 -6.83 30.75
N LEU A 929 49.92 -5.51 30.69
CA LEU A 929 49.55 -4.65 29.56
C LEU A 929 50.29 -5.05 28.28
N GLN A 930 51.60 -5.30 28.32
CA GLN A 930 52.36 -5.77 27.14
C GLN A 930 51.80 -7.09 26.59
N GLN A 931 51.38 -8.00 27.47
CA GLN A 931 50.74 -9.25 27.05
C GLN A 931 49.38 -8.98 26.41
N ALA A 932 48.55 -8.14 27.03
CA ALA A 932 47.24 -7.79 26.49
C ALA A 932 47.33 -7.06 25.13
N GLU A 933 48.20 -6.06 25.01
CA GLU A 933 48.46 -5.34 23.76
C GLU A 933 48.85 -6.30 22.64
N LYS A 934 49.72 -7.27 22.92
CA LYS A 934 50.13 -8.26 21.92
C LYS A 934 48.94 -9.06 21.40
N VAL A 935 48.11 -9.61 22.28
CA VAL A 935 46.97 -10.46 21.86
C VAL A 935 45.88 -9.63 21.18
N VAL A 936 45.56 -8.45 21.71
CA VAL A 936 44.52 -7.56 21.16
C VAL A 936 44.94 -6.99 19.80
N THR A 937 46.22 -6.67 19.60
CA THR A 937 46.74 -6.20 18.30
C THR A 937 46.73 -7.31 17.25
N GLU A 938 47.01 -8.56 17.65
CA GLU A 938 46.95 -9.72 16.74
C GLU A 938 45.50 -10.05 16.33
N GLN A 939 44.52 -9.87 17.23
CA GLN A 939 43.09 -10.15 17.00
C GLN A 939 42.19 -9.12 17.69
N PRO A 940 41.87 -7.99 17.03
CA PRO A 940 41.10 -6.89 17.63
C PRO A 940 39.60 -7.21 17.66
N THR A 941 39.20 -8.18 18.50
CA THR A 941 37.80 -8.58 18.69
C THR A 941 37.34 -8.27 20.11
N VAL A 942 36.02 -8.10 20.28
CA VAL A 942 35.40 -7.87 21.60
C VAL A 942 35.77 -8.98 22.59
N ASP A 943 35.70 -10.25 22.16
CA ASP A 943 35.97 -11.41 23.02
C ASP A 943 37.43 -11.47 23.47
N VAL A 944 38.38 -11.18 22.57
CA VAL A 944 39.82 -11.14 22.88
C VAL A 944 40.14 -9.99 23.83
N PHE A 945 39.58 -8.80 23.56
CA PHE A 945 39.75 -7.63 24.42
C PHE A 945 39.29 -7.90 25.85
N PHE A 946 38.05 -8.35 26.04
CA PHE A 946 37.54 -8.58 27.40
C PHE A 946 38.24 -9.73 28.12
N THR A 947 38.65 -10.77 27.40
CA THR A 947 39.47 -11.84 27.99
C THR A 947 40.80 -11.30 28.53
N ALA A 948 41.48 -10.45 27.76
CA ALA A 948 42.72 -9.81 28.19
C ALA A 948 42.48 -8.81 29.34
N LEU A 949 41.42 -8.01 29.26
CA LEU A 949 41.08 -7.02 30.29
C LEU A 949 40.76 -7.70 31.62
N VAL A 950 39.96 -8.77 31.63
CA VAL A 950 39.62 -9.53 32.85
C VAL A 950 40.88 -10.03 33.56
N ALA A 951 41.89 -10.49 32.81
CA ALA A 951 43.17 -10.92 33.38
C ALA A 951 43.97 -9.73 33.99
N MET A 952 43.79 -8.52 33.47
CA MET A 952 44.44 -7.30 33.95
C MET A 952 43.73 -6.65 35.14
N VAL A 953 42.42 -6.84 35.33
CA VAL A 953 41.63 -6.17 36.40
C VAL A 953 42.28 -6.25 37.79
N PRO A 954 42.77 -7.41 38.27
CA PRO A 954 43.44 -7.48 39.57
C PRO A 954 44.68 -6.59 39.68
N ARG A 955 45.42 -6.42 38.57
CA ARG A 955 46.63 -5.58 38.49
C ARG A 955 46.29 -4.10 38.39
N ILE A 956 45.21 -3.76 37.68
CA ILE A 956 44.69 -2.39 37.61
C ILE A 956 44.25 -1.93 39.00
N ASN A 957 43.49 -2.76 39.72
CA ASN A 957 43.03 -2.45 41.08
C ASN A 957 44.23 -2.29 42.03
N GLN A 958 45.18 -3.22 42.01
CA GLN A 958 46.41 -3.13 42.83
C GLN A 958 47.22 -1.86 42.54
N PHE A 959 47.34 -1.46 41.27
CA PHE A 959 47.97 -0.20 40.87
C PHE A 959 47.26 1.00 41.51
N PHE A 960 45.94 1.07 41.40
CA PHE A 960 45.20 2.19 41.97
C PHE A 960 45.13 2.21 43.51
N ASP A 961 45.27 1.06 44.16
CA ASP A 961 45.33 0.97 45.62
C ASP A 961 46.69 1.39 46.18
N SER A 962 47.77 1.18 45.40
CA SER A 962 49.16 1.35 45.86
C SER A 962 49.88 2.55 45.25
N VAL A 963 49.36 3.14 44.17
CA VAL A 963 50.07 4.14 43.36
C VAL A 963 49.24 5.42 43.19
N LEU A 964 49.83 6.56 43.55
CA LEU A 964 49.23 7.87 43.32
C LEU A 964 49.53 8.34 41.88
N VAL A 965 48.54 8.29 40.99
CA VAL A 965 48.74 8.65 39.56
C VAL A 965 49.18 10.11 39.38
N MET A 966 48.61 11.02 40.15
CA MET A 966 48.89 12.46 40.10
C MET A 966 50.07 12.82 41.01
N ASP A 967 51.24 12.25 40.72
CA ASP A 967 52.48 12.48 41.48
C ASP A 967 52.95 13.95 41.38
N GLU A 968 53.66 14.43 42.40
CA GLU A 968 54.28 15.77 42.42
C GLU A 968 55.46 15.84 41.43
N ASP A 969 56.16 14.72 41.21
CA ASP A 969 57.17 14.62 40.15
C ASP A 969 56.49 14.47 38.79
N MET A 970 56.57 15.54 37.98
CA MET A 970 56.05 15.59 36.62
C MET A 970 56.52 14.42 35.76
N THR A 971 57.74 13.94 35.98
CA THR A 971 58.36 12.86 35.21
C THR A 971 57.71 11.51 35.50
N ILE A 972 57.46 11.23 36.78
CA ILE A 972 56.79 10.00 37.25
C ILE A 972 55.31 10.06 36.87
N ARG A 973 54.67 11.22 37.05
CA ARG A 973 53.29 11.46 36.65
C ARG A 973 53.05 11.21 35.16
N SER A 974 53.89 11.75 34.28
CA SER A 974 53.79 11.49 32.83
C SER A 974 53.96 10.00 32.50
N ASN A 975 54.85 9.28 33.20
CA ASN A 975 55.05 7.85 33.01
C ASN A 975 53.82 7.02 33.42
N ARG A 976 53.21 7.35 34.57
CA ARG A 976 51.97 6.72 35.05
C ARG A 976 50.78 7.02 34.14
N LEU A 977 50.67 8.26 33.63
CA LEU A 977 49.67 8.63 32.63
C LEU A 977 49.88 7.88 31.30
N ALA A 978 51.12 7.63 30.89
CA ALA A 978 51.43 6.81 29.72
C ALA A 978 50.90 5.37 29.85
N LEU A 979 51.03 4.74 31.03
CA LEU A 979 50.43 3.42 31.29
C LEU A 979 48.91 3.43 31.12
N LEU A 980 48.23 4.44 31.67
CA LEU A 980 46.77 4.54 31.58
C LEU A 980 46.29 4.88 30.17
N GLN A 981 47.03 5.71 29.43
CA GLN A 981 46.74 6.01 28.02
C GLN A 981 46.81 4.75 27.17
N ARG A 982 47.84 3.92 27.36
CA ARG A 982 47.98 2.64 26.65
C ARG A 982 46.88 1.62 26.98
N ILE A 983 46.42 1.57 28.23
CA ILE A 983 45.25 0.76 28.59
C ILE A 983 44.00 1.30 27.87
N SER A 984 43.81 2.61 27.86
CA SER A 984 42.65 3.27 27.25
C SER A 984 42.62 3.13 25.72
N SER A 985 43.78 2.95 25.07
CA SER A 985 43.87 2.71 23.63
C SER A 985 43.58 1.25 23.23
N LEU A 986 43.43 0.32 24.18
CA LEU A 986 43.16 -1.10 23.87
C LEU A 986 41.81 -1.31 23.18
N THR A 987 40.85 -0.39 23.33
CA THR A 987 39.56 -0.48 22.64
C THR A 987 39.56 0.22 21.27
N GLU A 988 40.67 0.87 20.87
CA GLU A 988 40.77 1.52 19.56
C GLU A 988 40.54 0.50 18.43
N ASN A 989 39.71 0.87 17.45
CA ASN A 989 39.25 0.01 16.36
C ASN A 989 38.37 -1.18 16.77
N ILE A 990 37.99 -1.31 18.05
CA ILE A 990 37.07 -2.34 18.54
C ILE A 990 35.74 -1.73 18.96
N MET A 991 35.73 -0.80 19.92
CA MET A 991 34.49 -0.20 20.47
C MET A 991 34.78 1.06 21.28
N ASP A 992 33.78 1.90 21.49
CA ASP A 992 33.84 3.02 22.43
C ASP A 992 32.98 2.72 23.67
N LEU A 993 33.62 2.27 24.75
CA LEU A 993 32.91 1.93 25.98
C LEU A 993 32.30 3.14 26.70
N SER A 994 32.59 4.38 26.27
CA SER A 994 32.02 5.57 26.91
C SER A 994 30.52 5.75 26.72
N TYR A 995 29.93 5.00 25.78
CA TYR A 995 28.49 4.92 25.57
C TYR A 995 27.78 3.92 26.50
N MET A 996 28.52 3.05 27.20
CA MET A 996 27.96 2.02 28.08
C MET A 996 27.32 2.61 29.35
N GLU A 997 26.17 2.07 29.76
CA GLU A 997 25.59 2.43 31.06
C GLU A 997 26.53 2.01 32.21
N GLY A 998 26.83 2.96 33.10
CA GLY A 998 27.76 2.75 34.22
C GLY A 998 29.22 3.10 33.93
N PHE A 999 29.55 3.55 32.70
CA PHE A 999 30.88 4.04 32.34
C PHE A 999 31.32 5.29 33.09
#